data_AF-A0A9W4GGU9-F1
#
_entry.id   AF-A0A9W4GGU9-F1
#
_cell.length_a   1.000
_cell.length_b   1.000
_cell.length_c   1.000
_cell.angle_alpha   90.00
_cell.angle_beta   90.00
_cell.angle_gamma   90.00
#
_symmetry.space_group_name_H-M   'P 1'
#
loop_
_entity.id
_entity.type
_entity.pdbx_description
1 polymer ?
#
loop_
_entity_poly.entity_id
_entity_poly.type
_entity_poly.pdbx_seq_one_letter_code
_entity_poly.pdbx_strand_id
1 'polypeptide(L)'
;MRQQLTVSNLNQSQRAAVTSAHDQLSILAGPGSGKTHTLASRTAWLLAQGLQPRNVIVTTFTVKAAREMKERIGRLVGTSESSKLILGTFHSITRRYLAQYGYLIEIRNNFGIADSADSLAIIKRIVKRHEFNIDPKAARSRISGIKARGGDRKHSKNISSATALSTQEFEICFQEYEEALCRSNLLDYDDLLLKCVDLLVKHPECVANVEAVLVDEFQDTNIVQFRLMQLFSSYRKRVTIVGDPDQSIYSFRAAEIKNYERMQQYYPESVTIALEENYRSSGAILLSALSVIEQDSSRAVKSLLPTHAVGTRPVVRQLPDAHTEAEWITSEIQRIVGVTGGLLELSDFSILLRSAALSRLIETALGKAGLSYRMIGGVRFYDRVEIKIILDYLRVIDQPDNNDALSRIINVPSRKIGETTIKRLLEEADRSKKTLWSLVIGVVQGKRVQNIKLTKQAEQGLSSFCDIILTARNKNSCSEDIAPSILDLLRYVLKKLKYEDWLEKHYDDNHKARWSNVEELMMQVTEFQNSLQDGYDEDSLPLLDDVQQNGKVNYLSKFLANVALASEVKMDENGANQIPQITLSTIHAAKGLEWPVVFIPAAYQGSIPHSRSEDSDEERRLLYVAMTRAKALLYLSRPIKSSHGETTQLSPFLPSNTLKFLMDQRGPEIQSDVIQSISQILRRPLPSPDIIAKSSLYLQSVFDNIYPLFDQNNEEDFKSNFFSGIRNNTSDINKQGFKRRCVSTNGSNLCDDREISLKASKSICSAAPGCASISSISLQKSSTGFIRASKHHGSLEEKCNSSVANATYLPGYLDYATSSGMLPSKDKESTPGSQQSLHKFFKKSTSVSSKVTVINHTMESDQTIKNKDELCDGEFPEIHLRSNPNLQSSTVKWEQNQNNILPSSSIKYDMLESKKSKIIHNSLASSNSSSTFHCNGQETTMELLNQPLTTGKKTLGVKRSMNGWSSRKEFTLPTSKRKM
;
A
#
# COMPACT_ATOMS: atom_id res chain seq x y z
N MET A 1 18.94 -11.87 -27.31
CA MET A 1 19.30 -11.69 -25.88
C MET A 1 18.25 -10.94 -25.05
N ARG A 2 18.25 -9.59 -24.89
CA ARG A 2 17.37 -8.90 -23.91
C ARG A 2 15.90 -9.35 -23.97
N GLN A 3 15.27 -9.34 -25.16
CA GLN A 3 13.89 -9.80 -25.39
C GLN A 3 13.62 -11.26 -24.99
N GLN A 4 14.61 -12.17 -25.07
CA GLN A 4 14.43 -13.57 -24.64
C GLN A 4 14.41 -13.70 -23.11
N LEU A 5 15.26 -12.92 -22.42
CA LEU A 5 15.33 -12.90 -20.95
C LEU A 5 14.03 -12.38 -20.31
N THR A 6 13.30 -11.49 -20.99
CA THR A 6 12.01 -10.96 -20.53
C THR A 6 10.86 -11.98 -20.62
N VAL A 7 11.01 -13.06 -21.40
CA VAL A 7 9.89 -13.94 -21.81
C VAL A 7 10.06 -15.40 -21.41
N SER A 8 11.28 -15.86 -21.09
CA SER A 8 11.57 -17.28 -20.77
C SER A 8 10.74 -17.82 -19.61
N ASN A 9 10.50 -16.99 -18.58
CA ASN A 9 9.91 -17.40 -17.30
C ASN A 9 8.40 -17.07 -17.21
N LEU A 10 7.72 -16.92 -18.34
CA LEU A 10 6.29 -16.59 -18.44
C LEU A 10 5.48 -17.76 -19.00
N ASN A 11 4.31 -18.02 -18.40
CA ASN A 11 3.30 -18.94 -18.95
C ASN A 11 2.69 -18.39 -20.25
N GLN A 12 1.82 -19.16 -20.92
CA GLN A 12 1.25 -18.75 -22.22
C GLN A 12 0.44 -17.43 -22.15
N SER A 13 -0.40 -17.24 -21.14
CA SER A 13 -1.25 -16.06 -21.00
C SER A 13 -0.46 -14.81 -20.57
N GLN A 14 0.52 -14.95 -19.68
CA GLN A 14 1.46 -13.91 -19.27
C GLN A 14 2.33 -13.49 -20.46
N ARG A 15 2.82 -14.46 -21.25
CA ARG A 15 3.58 -14.20 -22.49
C ARG A 15 2.74 -13.44 -23.50
N ALA A 16 1.49 -13.85 -23.73
CA ALA A 16 0.56 -13.15 -24.60
C ALA A 16 0.29 -11.72 -24.11
N ALA A 17 0.10 -11.51 -22.80
CA ALA A 17 -0.07 -10.19 -22.21
C ALA A 17 1.18 -9.30 -22.39
N VAL A 18 2.37 -9.81 -22.08
CA VAL A 18 3.65 -9.08 -22.22
C VAL A 18 3.92 -8.69 -23.67
N THR A 19 3.81 -9.65 -24.59
CA THR A 19 4.18 -9.47 -26.01
C THR A 19 3.06 -8.90 -26.90
N SER A 20 1.84 -8.70 -26.37
CA SER A 20 0.72 -8.13 -27.14
C SER A 20 1.07 -6.78 -27.75
N ALA A 21 0.95 -6.69 -29.08
CA ALA A 21 1.16 -5.46 -29.86
C ALA A 21 0.01 -4.45 -29.76
N HIS A 22 -1.10 -4.80 -29.09
CA HIS A 22 -2.24 -3.91 -28.93
C HIS A 22 -1.90 -2.74 -28.00
N ASP A 23 -2.26 -1.52 -28.43
CA ASP A 23 -2.02 -0.29 -27.67
C ASP A 23 -2.87 -0.23 -26.40
N GLN A 24 -4.14 -0.66 -26.46
CA GLN A 24 -5.02 -0.75 -25.30
C GLN A 24 -5.15 -2.22 -24.86
N LEU A 25 -4.61 -2.53 -23.68
CA LEU A 25 -4.62 -3.88 -23.10
C LEU A 25 -5.19 -3.87 -21.68
N SER A 26 -6.15 -4.75 -21.43
CA SER A 26 -6.66 -5.08 -20.10
C SER A 26 -6.16 -6.46 -19.66
N ILE A 27 -5.41 -6.53 -18.57
CA ILE A 27 -4.91 -7.78 -17.98
C ILE A 27 -5.77 -8.10 -16.74
N LEU A 28 -6.81 -8.93 -16.93
CA LEU A 28 -7.65 -9.43 -15.84
C LEU A 28 -6.95 -10.60 -15.16
N ALA A 29 -6.58 -10.46 -13.89
CA ALA A 29 -5.60 -11.34 -13.29
C ALA A 29 -5.89 -11.60 -11.81
N GLY A 30 -6.14 -12.87 -11.46
CA GLY A 30 -6.52 -13.27 -10.10
C GLY A 30 -5.49 -12.94 -9.00
N PRO A 31 -5.79 -13.18 -7.71
CA PRO A 31 -4.74 -13.27 -6.69
C PRO A 31 -3.75 -14.38 -7.07
N GLY A 32 -2.47 -14.20 -6.72
CA GLY A 32 -1.42 -15.20 -7.00
C GLY A 32 -1.05 -15.42 -8.47
N SER A 33 -1.66 -14.71 -9.43
CA SER A 33 -1.48 -14.94 -10.88
C SER A 33 -0.25 -14.27 -11.52
N GLY A 34 0.57 -13.59 -10.71
CA GLY A 34 1.75 -12.88 -11.20
C GLY A 34 1.47 -11.52 -11.84
N LYS A 35 0.38 -10.82 -11.46
CA LYS A 35 0.06 -9.43 -11.89
C LYS A 35 1.30 -8.54 -12.06
N THR A 36 1.96 -8.21 -10.95
CA THR A 36 3.11 -7.29 -10.88
C THR A 36 4.33 -7.81 -11.64
N HIS A 37 4.51 -9.14 -11.75
CA HIS A 37 5.57 -9.75 -12.57
C HIS A 37 5.29 -9.58 -14.07
N THR A 38 4.05 -9.80 -14.49
CA THR A 38 3.58 -9.61 -15.87
C THR A 38 3.69 -8.14 -16.27
N LEU A 39 3.31 -7.22 -15.37
CA LEU A 39 3.40 -5.79 -15.63
C LEU A 39 4.85 -5.29 -15.73
N ALA A 40 5.72 -5.67 -14.79
CA ALA A 40 7.15 -5.37 -14.85
C ALA A 40 7.81 -5.94 -16.13
N SER A 41 7.43 -7.16 -16.52
CA SER A 41 7.89 -7.80 -17.76
C SER A 41 7.37 -7.07 -19.00
N ARG A 42 6.14 -6.55 -18.99
CA ARG A 42 5.60 -5.74 -20.10
C ARG A 42 6.27 -4.37 -20.21
N THR A 43 6.58 -3.71 -19.10
CA THR A 43 7.40 -2.49 -19.11
C THR A 43 8.78 -2.79 -19.71
N ALA A 44 9.46 -3.84 -19.23
CA ALA A 44 10.77 -4.24 -19.75
C ALA A 44 10.71 -4.61 -21.25
N TRP A 45 9.63 -5.27 -21.69
CA TRP A 45 9.40 -5.59 -23.10
C TRP A 45 9.22 -4.34 -23.96
N LEU A 46 8.41 -3.36 -23.53
CA LEU A 46 8.19 -2.10 -24.25
C LEU A 46 9.50 -1.30 -24.41
N LEU A 47 10.32 -1.22 -23.35
CA LEU A 47 11.67 -0.62 -23.45
C LEU A 47 12.57 -1.41 -24.41
N ALA A 48 12.46 -2.74 -24.44
CA ALA A 48 13.15 -3.59 -25.41
C ALA A 48 12.56 -3.57 -26.84
N GLN A 49 11.48 -2.81 -27.08
CA GLN A 49 10.97 -2.41 -28.40
C GLN A 49 11.35 -0.96 -28.77
N GLY A 50 12.18 -0.29 -27.95
CA GLY A 50 12.75 1.04 -28.25
C GLY A 50 12.07 2.24 -27.60
N LEU A 51 10.98 2.05 -26.84
CA LEU A 51 10.36 3.14 -26.08
C LEU A 51 11.35 3.70 -25.05
N GLN A 52 11.43 5.02 -24.95
CA GLN A 52 12.34 5.67 -24.02
C GLN A 52 11.77 5.61 -22.59
N PRO A 53 12.55 5.25 -21.55
CA PRO A 53 12.00 5.14 -20.19
C PRO A 53 11.32 6.43 -19.68
N ARG A 54 11.88 7.59 -20.03
CA ARG A 54 11.32 8.92 -19.69
C ARG A 54 9.95 9.22 -20.33
N ASN A 55 9.54 8.40 -21.31
CA ASN A 55 8.26 8.47 -22.01
C ASN A 55 7.25 7.42 -21.51
N VAL A 56 7.62 6.61 -20.50
CA VAL A 56 6.76 5.54 -19.98
C VAL A 56 6.37 5.85 -18.53
N ILE A 57 5.05 5.98 -18.31
CA ILE A 57 4.44 6.16 -16.99
C ILE A 57 4.02 4.80 -16.44
N VAL A 58 4.39 4.51 -15.19
CA VAL A 58 4.07 3.26 -14.49
C VAL A 58 3.48 3.57 -13.12
N THR A 59 2.17 3.35 -12.95
CA THR A 59 1.41 3.79 -11.78
C THR A 59 0.98 2.63 -10.90
N THR A 60 1.19 2.74 -9.59
CA THR A 60 0.78 1.75 -8.58
C THR A 60 -0.14 2.37 -7.51
N PHE A 61 -0.81 1.51 -6.72
CA PHE A 61 -1.66 1.97 -5.62
C PHE A 61 -0.88 2.42 -4.37
N THR A 62 0.26 1.80 -4.05
CA THR A 62 1.09 2.15 -2.86
C THR A 62 2.55 2.44 -3.21
N VAL A 63 3.20 3.21 -2.33
CA VAL A 63 4.64 3.54 -2.44
C VAL A 63 5.51 2.28 -2.28
N LYS A 64 5.12 1.30 -1.45
CA LYS A 64 5.83 0.00 -1.40
C LYS A 64 5.75 -0.73 -2.73
N ALA A 65 4.57 -0.79 -3.35
CA ALA A 65 4.40 -1.41 -4.67
C ALA A 65 5.19 -0.67 -5.76
N ALA A 66 5.30 0.67 -5.69
CA ALA A 66 6.16 1.45 -6.60
C ALA A 66 7.63 1.06 -6.46
N ARG A 67 8.17 1.06 -5.22
CA ARG A 67 9.58 0.70 -4.95
C ARG A 67 9.88 -0.73 -5.40
N GLU A 68 9.00 -1.68 -5.08
CA GLU A 68 9.14 -3.08 -5.49
C GLU A 68 9.08 -3.25 -7.01
N MET A 69 8.18 -2.54 -7.70
CA MET A 69 8.07 -2.58 -9.16
C MET A 69 9.30 -1.95 -9.84
N LYS A 70 9.81 -0.84 -9.32
CA LYS A 70 11.06 -0.21 -9.81
C LYS A 70 12.26 -1.14 -9.66
N GLU A 71 12.33 -1.88 -8.54
CA GLU A 71 13.38 -2.89 -8.33
C GLU A 71 13.22 -4.09 -9.30
N ARG A 72 12.01 -4.64 -9.43
CA ARG A 72 11.69 -5.74 -10.36
C ARG A 72 12.03 -5.37 -11.80
N ILE A 73 11.71 -4.15 -12.25
CA ILE A 73 12.08 -3.66 -13.58
C ILE A 73 13.60 -3.44 -13.67
N GLY A 74 14.24 -2.89 -12.63
CA GLY A 74 15.69 -2.71 -12.55
C GLY A 74 16.47 -4.02 -12.72
N ARG A 75 15.97 -5.13 -12.17
CA ARG A 75 16.53 -6.48 -12.37
C ARG A 75 16.38 -7.00 -13.81
N LEU A 76 15.48 -6.43 -14.63
CA LEU A 76 15.23 -6.84 -16.03
C LEU A 76 15.93 -5.95 -17.07
N VAL A 77 16.02 -4.63 -16.84
CA VAL A 77 16.60 -3.66 -17.81
C VAL A 77 17.86 -2.94 -17.33
N GLY A 78 18.21 -3.08 -16.04
CA GLY A 78 19.29 -2.35 -15.38
C GLY A 78 18.84 -1.08 -14.67
N THR A 79 19.45 -0.78 -13.52
CA THR A 79 19.06 0.33 -12.63
C THR A 79 19.11 1.72 -13.30
N SER A 80 20.01 1.92 -14.27
CA SER A 80 20.12 3.18 -15.03
C SER A 80 18.94 3.40 -15.98
N GLU A 81 18.24 2.36 -16.43
CA GLU A 81 17.04 2.49 -17.25
C GLU A 81 15.77 2.54 -16.40
N SER A 82 15.71 1.77 -15.30
CA SER A 82 14.54 1.81 -14.41
C SER A 82 14.44 3.08 -13.56
N SER A 83 15.54 3.81 -13.38
CA SER A 83 15.52 5.14 -12.74
C SER A 83 14.92 6.25 -13.59
N LYS A 84 15.04 6.14 -14.91
CA LYS A 84 14.53 7.11 -15.90
C LYS A 84 13.03 7.00 -16.13
N LEU A 85 12.36 5.98 -15.58
CA LEU A 85 10.91 5.80 -15.67
C LEU A 85 10.13 6.83 -14.84
N ILE A 86 8.94 7.21 -15.31
CA ILE A 86 7.98 7.96 -14.51
C ILE A 86 7.14 6.96 -13.70
N LEU A 87 7.76 6.38 -12.67
CA LEU A 87 7.18 5.32 -11.84
C LEU A 87 6.81 5.85 -10.44
N GLY A 88 5.57 5.63 -10.00
CA GLY A 88 5.12 6.04 -8.67
C GLY A 88 3.65 5.74 -8.39
N THR A 89 3.10 6.31 -7.32
CA THR A 89 1.63 6.36 -7.15
C THR A 89 1.03 7.49 -7.98
N PHE A 90 -0.28 7.49 -8.21
CA PHE A 90 -0.97 8.63 -8.85
C PHE A 90 -0.59 9.97 -8.20
N HIS A 91 -0.66 10.07 -6.87
CA HIS A 91 -0.29 11.30 -6.13
C HIS A 91 1.19 11.67 -6.26
N SER A 92 2.09 10.69 -6.33
CA SER A 92 3.53 10.91 -6.55
C SER A 92 3.77 11.52 -7.94
N ILE A 93 3.15 10.92 -8.97
CA ILE A 93 3.30 11.35 -10.36
C ILE A 93 2.65 12.72 -10.55
N THR A 94 1.43 12.95 -10.05
CA THR A 94 0.79 14.27 -10.20
C THR A 94 1.53 15.36 -9.42
N ARG A 95 2.08 15.08 -8.23
CA ARG A 95 2.98 16.00 -7.51
C ARG A 95 4.19 16.39 -8.36
N ARG A 96 4.79 15.42 -9.06
CA ARG A 96 5.95 15.63 -9.96
C ARG A 96 5.61 16.57 -11.12
N TYR A 97 4.45 16.39 -11.77
CA TYR A 97 3.96 17.29 -12.81
C TYR A 97 3.61 18.69 -12.28
N LEU A 98 2.90 18.77 -11.15
CA LEU A 98 2.55 20.04 -10.51
C LEU A 98 3.78 20.82 -10.02
N ALA A 99 4.85 20.15 -9.60
CA ALA A 99 6.09 20.79 -9.16
C ALA A 99 6.89 21.44 -10.31
N GLN A 100 6.74 20.97 -11.55
CA GLN A 100 7.44 21.51 -12.72
C GLN A 100 6.57 22.48 -13.56
N TYR A 101 5.29 22.17 -13.70
CA TYR A 101 4.36 22.85 -14.62
C TYR A 101 3.17 23.53 -13.92
N GLY A 102 2.99 23.37 -12.60
CA GLY A 102 1.85 23.93 -11.87
C GLY A 102 1.74 25.46 -11.93
N TYR A 103 2.85 26.16 -12.23
CA TYR A 103 2.87 27.60 -12.46
C TYR A 103 1.96 28.04 -13.64
N LEU A 104 1.73 27.17 -14.64
CA LEU A 104 0.82 27.41 -15.76
C LEU A 104 -0.65 27.51 -15.33
N ILE A 105 -1.00 26.95 -14.16
CA ILE A 105 -2.33 27.02 -13.55
C ILE A 105 -2.32 27.77 -12.21
N GLU A 106 -1.46 28.78 -12.11
CA GLU A 106 -1.34 29.72 -10.97
C GLU A 106 -0.92 29.10 -9.63
N ILE A 107 -0.52 27.82 -9.60
CA ILE A 107 0.02 27.18 -8.40
C ILE A 107 1.44 27.69 -8.17
N ARG A 108 1.66 28.34 -7.02
CA ARG A 108 2.99 28.86 -6.64
C ARG A 108 3.93 27.69 -6.32
N ASN A 109 5.16 27.77 -6.83
CA ASN A 109 6.26 26.85 -6.50
C ASN A 109 6.41 26.64 -4.98
N ASN A 110 6.92 25.47 -4.58
CA ASN A 110 7.01 25.03 -3.18
C ASN A 110 5.63 25.01 -2.47
N PHE A 111 4.62 24.44 -3.12
CA PHE A 111 3.36 24.10 -2.43
C PHE A 111 3.59 22.97 -1.43
N GLY A 112 3.02 23.11 -0.23
CA GLY A 112 3.03 22.06 0.78
C GLY A 112 1.86 21.10 0.61
N ILE A 113 2.00 19.87 1.10
CA ILE A 113 0.88 18.93 1.22
C ILE A 113 0.21 19.14 2.58
N ALA A 114 -1.11 19.36 2.59
CA ALA A 114 -1.93 19.37 3.80
C ALA A 114 -2.33 17.93 4.19
N ASP A 115 -2.06 17.53 5.43
CA ASP A 115 -2.40 16.18 5.87
C ASP A 115 -3.84 16.05 6.40
N SER A 116 -4.23 14.82 6.77
CA SER A 116 -5.56 14.52 7.31
C SER A 116 -5.88 15.25 8.64
N ALA A 117 -4.86 15.59 9.43
CA ALA A 117 -4.99 16.32 10.68
C ALA A 117 -4.99 17.84 10.45
N ASP A 118 -4.14 18.36 9.56
CA ASP A 118 -4.16 19.76 9.10
C ASP A 118 -5.54 20.11 8.53
N SER A 119 -6.04 19.28 7.61
CA SER A 119 -7.34 19.48 6.95
C SER A 119 -8.50 19.49 7.97
N LEU A 120 -8.44 18.61 8.97
CA LEU A 120 -9.41 18.57 10.07
C LEU A 120 -9.28 19.78 11.01
N ALA A 121 -8.08 20.34 11.18
CA ALA A 121 -7.83 21.52 12.01
C ALA A 121 -8.34 22.81 11.34
N ILE A 122 -8.13 22.96 10.02
CA ILE A 122 -8.70 24.05 9.22
C ILE A 122 -10.23 24.04 9.30
N ILE A 123 -10.86 22.90 9.01
CA ILE A 123 -12.34 22.76 9.05
C ILE A 123 -12.87 23.02 10.46
N LYS A 124 -12.19 22.55 11.53
CA LYS A 124 -12.56 22.87 12.92
C LYS A 124 -12.52 24.36 13.22
N ARG A 125 -11.57 25.13 12.66
CA ARG A 125 -11.55 26.60 12.82
C ARG A 125 -12.77 27.23 12.15
N ILE A 126 -13.06 26.84 10.90
CA ILE A 126 -14.17 27.39 10.11
C ILE A 126 -15.52 27.12 10.79
N VAL A 127 -15.79 25.85 11.15
CA VAL A 127 -17.02 25.44 11.85
C VAL A 127 -17.19 26.19 13.18
N LYS A 128 -16.13 26.33 13.98
CA LYS A 128 -16.17 27.11 15.23
C LYS A 128 -16.40 28.60 15.00
N ARG A 129 -15.87 29.20 13.92
CA ARG A 129 -15.94 30.64 13.67
C ARG A 129 -17.34 31.10 13.25
N HIS A 130 -18.05 30.27 12.49
CA HIS A 130 -19.42 30.54 12.01
C HIS A 130 -20.51 29.86 12.86
N GLU A 131 -20.12 29.15 13.92
CA GLU A 131 -21.02 28.37 14.79
C GLU A 131 -21.89 27.33 14.06
N PHE A 132 -21.40 26.82 12.90
CA PHE A 132 -22.12 25.86 12.05
C PHE A 132 -22.44 24.54 12.77
N ASN A 133 -23.64 24.01 12.55
CA ASN A 133 -24.11 22.76 13.16
C ASN A 133 -23.69 21.51 12.36
N ILE A 134 -22.41 21.44 11.95
CA ILE A 134 -21.85 20.34 11.16
C ILE A 134 -20.65 19.70 11.86
N ASP A 135 -20.58 18.36 11.89
CA ASP A 135 -19.39 17.67 12.43
C ASP A 135 -18.18 17.87 11.50
N PRO A 136 -17.03 18.38 12.00
CA PRO A 136 -15.84 18.57 11.19
C PRO A 136 -15.27 17.31 10.52
N LYS A 137 -15.50 16.11 11.07
CA LYS A 137 -15.04 14.86 10.41
C LYS A 137 -15.94 14.49 9.24
N ALA A 138 -17.27 14.56 9.43
CA ALA A 138 -18.25 14.37 8.38
C ALA A 138 -18.08 15.40 7.25
N ALA A 139 -17.85 16.68 7.58
CA ALA A 139 -17.55 17.72 6.62
C ALA A 139 -16.28 17.40 5.80
N ARG A 140 -15.16 17.04 6.45
CA ARG A 140 -13.93 16.62 5.75
C ARG A 140 -14.15 15.41 4.83
N SER A 141 -14.92 14.42 5.30
CA SER A 141 -15.24 13.21 4.52
C SER A 141 -16.14 13.51 3.32
N ARG A 142 -17.06 14.49 3.44
CA ARG A 142 -17.92 14.95 2.34
C ARG A 142 -17.13 15.77 1.32
N ILE A 143 -16.20 16.62 1.75
CA ILE A 143 -15.28 17.36 0.85
C ILE A 143 -14.44 16.39 0.01
N SER A 144 -13.70 15.48 0.65
CA SER A 144 -12.89 14.47 -0.05
C SER A 144 -13.75 13.58 -0.95
N GLY A 145 -14.93 13.14 -0.47
CA GLY A 145 -15.90 12.37 -1.25
C GLY A 145 -16.58 13.12 -2.42
N ILE A 146 -16.38 14.44 -2.54
CA ILE A 146 -16.73 15.26 -3.72
C ILE A 146 -15.49 15.42 -4.61
N LYS A 147 -14.33 15.78 -4.05
CA LYS A 147 -13.07 15.96 -4.80
C LYS A 147 -12.67 14.68 -5.55
N ALA A 148 -12.67 13.52 -4.87
CA ALA A 148 -12.37 12.21 -5.47
C ALA A 148 -13.38 11.75 -6.55
N ARG A 149 -14.52 12.43 -6.69
CA ARG A 149 -15.51 12.24 -7.76
C ARG A 149 -15.47 13.32 -8.87
N GLY A 150 -14.39 14.08 -8.93
CA GLY A 150 -14.15 15.11 -9.96
C GLY A 150 -14.47 16.54 -9.52
N GLY A 151 -14.76 16.78 -8.23
CA GLY A 151 -15.10 18.11 -7.70
C GLY A 151 -16.52 18.59 -8.05
N ASP A 152 -17.25 17.82 -8.84
CA ASP A 152 -18.52 18.17 -9.47
C ASP A 152 -19.64 18.39 -8.43
N ARG A 153 -19.94 19.65 -8.10
CA ARG A 153 -20.90 20.05 -7.04
C ARG A 153 -22.35 19.88 -7.46
N LYS A 154 -22.77 18.64 -7.74
CA LYS A 154 -24.13 18.27 -8.15
C LYS A 154 -25.17 18.69 -7.11
N HIS A 155 -25.73 19.88 -7.32
CA HIS A 155 -26.87 20.39 -6.56
C HIS A 155 -28.08 19.48 -6.79
N SER A 156 -28.46 18.69 -5.78
CA SER A 156 -29.82 18.13 -5.74
C SER A 156 -30.77 19.31 -5.66
N LYS A 157 -31.60 19.50 -6.69
CA LYS A 157 -32.60 20.58 -6.72
C LYS A 157 -33.80 20.30 -5.80
N ASN A 158 -33.90 19.09 -5.26
CA ASN A 158 -34.93 18.65 -4.33
C ASN A 158 -34.29 18.40 -2.94
N ILE A 159 -34.30 19.42 -2.09
CA ILE A 159 -33.79 19.36 -0.71
C ILE A 159 -34.81 20.09 0.20
N SER A 160 -35.13 19.51 1.37
CA SER A 160 -36.03 20.12 2.36
C SER A 160 -35.36 21.29 3.10
N SER A 161 -36.15 22.22 3.67
CA SER A 161 -35.63 23.46 4.27
C SER A 161 -34.52 23.27 5.30
N ALA A 162 -34.64 22.30 6.21
CA ALA A 162 -33.61 22.00 7.21
C ALA A 162 -32.31 21.46 6.58
N THR A 163 -32.43 20.58 5.57
CA THR A 163 -31.28 20.02 4.85
C THR A 163 -30.67 21.04 3.87
N ALA A 164 -31.43 22.05 3.44
CA ALA A 164 -30.94 23.16 2.63
C ALA A 164 -30.02 24.08 3.45
N LEU A 165 -30.39 24.44 4.69
CA LEU A 165 -29.53 25.18 5.61
C LEU A 165 -28.21 24.45 5.86
N SER A 166 -28.26 23.17 6.22
CA SER A 166 -27.04 22.35 6.43
C SER A 166 -26.20 22.17 5.16
N THR A 167 -26.81 22.30 3.98
CA THR A 167 -26.08 22.31 2.70
C THR A 167 -25.42 23.67 2.43
N GLN A 168 -26.04 24.79 2.84
CA GLN A 168 -25.43 26.12 2.77
C GLN A 168 -24.26 26.27 3.78
N GLU A 169 -24.42 25.83 5.02
CA GLU A 169 -23.33 25.75 6.01
C GLU A 169 -22.13 24.95 5.45
N PHE A 170 -22.42 23.79 4.85
CA PHE A 170 -21.39 22.95 4.23
C PHE A 170 -20.70 23.64 3.04
N GLU A 171 -21.45 24.30 2.15
CA GLU A 171 -20.90 24.95 0.96
C GLU A 171 -19.99 26.13 1.32
N ILE A 172 -20.39 26.95 2.31
CA ILE A 172 -19.55 28.02 2.86
C ILE A 172 -18.29 27.43 3.54
N CYS A 173 -18.47 26.35 4.31
CA CYS A 173 -17.35 25.66 4.95
C CYS A 173 -16.34 25.08 3.94
N PHE A 174 -16.83 24.53 2.83
CA PHE A 174 -16.00 24.04 1.73
C PHE A 174 -15.28 25.20 1.01
N GLN A 175 -15.96 26.30 0.68
CA GLN A 175 -15.30 27.46 0.06
C GLN A 175 -14.19 28.03 0.95
N GLU A 176 -14.44 28.24 2.25
CA GLU A 176 -13.41 28.76 3.15
C GLU A 176 -12.24 27.79 3.36
N TYR A 177 -12.47 26.48 3.24
CA TYR A 177 -11.42 25.47 3.30
C TYR A 177 -10.47 25.59 2.10
N GLU A 178 -11.01 25.71 0.88
CA GLU A 178 -10.21 25.98 -0.33
C GLU A 178 -9.45 27.31 -0.25
N GLU A 179 -10.12 28.39 0.22
CA GLU A 179 -9.48 29.69 0.44
C GLU A 179 -8.34 29.63 1.47
N ALA A 180 -8.46 28.79 2.51
CA ALA A 180 -7.43 28.62 3.54
C ALA A 180 -6.22 27.80 3.06
N LEU A 181 -6.46 26.74 2.27
CA LEU A 181 -5.41 25.97 1.60
C LEU A 181 -4.61 26.86 0.63
N CYS A 182 -5.31 27.54 -0.30
CA CYS A 182 -4.71 28.43 -1.28
C CYS A 182 -3.85 29.54 -0.63
N ARG A 183 -4.38 30.20 0.42
CA ARG A 183 -3.66 31.24 1.18
C ARG A 183 -2.34 30.74 1.75
N SER A 184 -2.34 29.55 2.36
CA SER A 184 -1.17 28.93 3.00
C SER A 184 -0.18 28.29 2.01
N ASN A 185 -0.49 28.30 0.71
CA ASN A 185 0.19 27.53 -0.35
C ASN A 185 0.18 26.01 -0.11
N LEU A 186 -0.98 25.48 0.28
CA LEU A 186 -1.19 24.06 0.51
C LEU A 186 -2.15 23.47 -0.52
N LEU A 187 -1.92 22.19 -0.86
CA LEU A 187 -2.85 21.32 -1.57
C LEU A 187 -3.16 20.11 -0.68
N ASP A 188 -4.40 19.64 -0.63
CA ASP A 188 -4.70 18.33 -0.02
C ASP A 188 -4.42 17.17 -1.00
N TYR A 189 -4.63 15.92 -0.55
CA TYR A 189 -4.35 14.74 -1.39
C TYR A 189 -5.24 14.67 -2.64
N ASP A 190 -6.50 15.08 -2.54
CA ASP A 190 -7.42 15.04 -3.68
C ASP A 190 -7.13 16.19 -4.65
N ASP A 191 -6.67 17.34 -4.13
CA ASP A 191 -6.17 18.47 -4.95
C ASP A 191 -4.98 18.09 -5.81
N LEU A 192 -4.04 17.26 -5.32
CA LEU A 192 -2.92 16.77 -6.12
C LEU A 192 -3.41 16.03 -7.38
N LEU A 193 -4.59 15.40 -7.34
CA LEU A 193 -5.18 14.73 -8.49
C LEU A 193 -5.98 15.73 -9.35
N LEU A 194 -6.87 16.51 -8.75
CA LEU A 194 -7.73 17.47 -9.46
C LEU A 194 -6.92 18.56 -10.17
N LYS A 195 -5.92 19.16 -9.51
CA LYS A 195 -5.09 20.21 -10.12
C LYS A 195 -4.22 19.67 -11.25
N CYS A 196 -3.87 18.39 -11.24
CA CYS A 196 -3.18 17.78 -12.37
C CYS A 196 -4.14 17.47 -13.54
N VAL A 197 -5.42 17.20 -13.28
CA VAL A 197 -6.46 17.21 -14.33
C VAL A 197 -6.64 18.63 -14.90
N ASP A 198 -6.75 19.66 -14.05
CA ASP A 198 -6.84 21.07 -14.48
C ASP A 198 -5.65 21.47 -15.37
N LEU A 199 -4.43 21.07 -14.97
CA LEU A 199 -3.20 21.28 -15.72
C LEU A 199 -3.27 20.60 -17.09
N LEU A 200 -3.45 19.27 -17.14
CA LEU A 200 -3.33 18.50 -18.37
C LEU A 200 -4.53 18.66 -19.33
N VAL A 201 -5.63 19.25 -18.88
CA VAL A 201 -6.76 19.67 -19.74
C VAL A 201 -6.49 21.03 -20.41
N LYS A 202 -5.80 21.95 -19.71
CA LYS A 202 -5.40 23.26 -20.26
C LYS A 202 -4.11 23.21 -21.08
N HIS A 203 -3.17 22.38 -20.64
CA HIS A 203 -1.80 22.25 -21.12
C HIS A 203 -1.47 20.78 -21.47
N PRO A 204 -2.11 20.20 -22.50
CA PRO A 204 -1.82 18.83 -22.95
C PRO A 204 -0.36 18.65 -23.42
N GLU A 205 0.30 19.73 -23.83
CA GLU A 205 1.72 19.75 -24.21
C GLU A 205 2.64 19.18 -23.12
N CYS A 206 2.30 19.36 -21.83
CA CYS A 206 3.07 18.82 -20.71
C CYS A 206 3.22 17.28 -20.71
N VAL A 207 2.37 16.55 -21.44
CA VAL A 207 2.39 15.08 -21.57
C VAL A 207 2.60 14.59 -23.01
N ALA A 208 2.95 15.48 -23.94
CA ALA A 208 3.13 15.15 -25.35
C ALA A 208 4.23 14.10 -25.60
N ASN A 209 5.17 13.91 -24.66
CA ASN A 209 6.19 12.88 -24.76
C ASN A 209 5.75 11.47 -24.34
N VAL A 210 4.57 11.30 -23.73
CA VAL A 210 4.21 10.02 -23.09
C VAL A 210 3.76 8.99 -24.13
N GLU A 211 4.58 7.96 -24.30
CA GLU A 211 4.40 6.90 -25.30
C GLU A 211 3.65 5.68 -24.77
N ALA A 212 3.62 5.47 -23.45
CA ALA A 212 2.85 4.40 -22.81
C ALA A 212 2.50 4.73 -21.35
N VAL A 213 1.29 4.34 -20.93
CA VAL A 213 0.85 4.37 -19.53
C VAL A 213 0.51 2.96 -19.07
N LEU A 214 1.06 2.54 -17.93
CA LEU A 214 0.83 1.24 -17.32
C LEU A 214 0.29 1.43 -15.89
N VAL A 215 -0.80 0.76 -15.52
CA VAL A 215 -1.49 0.94 -14.23
C VAL A 215 -1.73 -0.42 -13.55
N ASP A 216 -1.22 -0.61 -12.33
CA ASP A 216 -1.48 -1.78 -11.48
C ASP A 216 -2.65 -1.53 -10.52
N GLU A 217 -3.26 -2.61 -10.02
CA GLU A 217 -4.42 -2.61 -9.10
C GLU A 217 -5.59 -1.71 -9.59
N PHE A 218 -5.85 -1.68 -10.90
CA PHE A 218 -6.77 -0.74 -11.56
C PHE A 218 -8.20 -0.72 -11.01
N GLN A 219 -8.68 -1.82 -10.39
CA GLN A 219 -10.00 -1.86 -9.74
C GLN A 219 -10.16 -0.85 -8.60
N ASP A 220 -9.06 -0.43 -7.95
CA ASP A 220 -9.09 0.49 -6.82
C ASP A 220 -8.99 1.96 -7.24
N THR A 221 -9.08 2.24 -8.55
CA THR A 221 -9.02 3.61 -9.07
C THR A 221 -10.34 4.36 -8.90
N ASN A 222 -10.26 5.64 -8.56
CA ASN A 222 -11.41 6.55 -8.62
C ASN A 222 -11.56 7.19 -10.02
N ILE A 223 -12.64 7.94 -10.25
CA ILE A 223 -12.91 8.55 -11.57
C ILE A 223 -11.87 9.61 -11.97
N VAL A 224 -11.26 10.30 -11.01
CA VAL A 224 -10.19 11.30 -11.27
C VAL A 224 -8.90 10.62 -11.73
N GLN A 225 -8.55 9.48 -11.12
CA GLN A 225 -7.41 8.66 -11.52
C GLN A 225 -7.60 8.01 -12.90
N PHE A 226 -8.82 7.57 -13.21
CA PHE A 226 -9.18 7.14 -14.57
C PHE A 226 -9.05 8.29 -15.58
N ARG A 227 -9.47 9.51 -15.22
CA ARG A 227 -9.31 10.70 -16.07
C ARG A 227 -7.84 11.08 -16.27
N LEU A 228 -7.02 11.01 -15.21
CA LEU A 228 -5.57 11.22 -15.29
C LEU A 228 -4.91 10.19 -16.22
N MET A 229 -5.29 8.91 -16.14
CA MET A 229 -4.80 7.87 -17.06
C MET A 229 -5.11 8.20 -18.53
N GLN A 230 -6.33 8.71 -18.83
CA GLN A 230 -6.67 9.18 -20.19
C GLN A 230 -5.81 10.36 -20.65
N LEU A 231 -5.54 11.32 -19.76
CA LEU A 231 -4.76 12.53 -20.09
C LEU A 231 -3.27 12.18 -20.29
N PHE A 232 -2.68 11.42 -19.36
CA PHE A 232 -1.32 10.90 -19.48
C PHE A 232 -1.10 10.05 -20.74
N SER A 233 -2.12 9.33 -21.22
CA SER A 233 -2.01 8.52 -22.44
C SER A 233 -2.45 9.25 -23.72
N SER A 234 -2.80 10.53 -23.66
CA SER A 234 -3.46 11.26 -24.76
C SER A 234 -2.74 11.20 -26.12
N TYR A 235 -1.40 11.24 -26.12
CA TYR A 235 -0.59 11.25 -27.35
C TYR A 235 -0.66 9.94 -28.15
N ARG A 236 -0.30 8.80 -27.55
CA ARG A 236 -0.29 7.48 -28.23
C ARG A 236 -1.52 6.61 -27.95
N LYS A 237 -2.35 6.97 -26.96
CA LYS A 237 -3.46 6.16 -26.40
C LYS A 237 -3.04 4.75 -25.93
N ARG A 238 -1.73 4.49 -25.77
CA ARG A 238 -1.17 3.21 -25.35
C ARG A 238 -1.31 3.06 -23.84
N VAL A 239 -2.25 2.21 -23.42
CA VAL A 239 -2.64 1.98 -22.04
C VAL A 239 -2.63 0.49 -21.73
N THR A 240 -1.91 0.10 -20.67
CA THR A 240 -2.01 -1.25 -20.09
C THR A 240 -2.56 -1.14 -18.68
N ILE A 241 -3.78 -1.64 -18.46
CA ILE A 241 -4.34 -1.79 -17.11
C ILE A 241 -4.15 -3.23 -16.62
N VAL A 242 -3.84 -3.39 -15.34
CA VAL A 242 -3.75 -4.68 -14.65
C VAL A 242 -4.57 -4.61 -13.37
N GLY A 243 -5.34 -5.65 -13.10
CA GLY A 243 -6.14 -5.68 -11.87
C GLY A 243 -7.07 -6.88 -11.77
N ASP A 244 -7.95 -6.81 -10.79
CA ASP A 244 -8.88 -7.85 -10.41
C ASP A 244 -10.13 -7.28 -9.73
N PRO A 245 -11.30 -7.25 -10.39
CA PRO A 245 -12.56 -6.83 -9.78
C PRO A 245 -12.86 -7.53 -8.44
N ASP A 246 -12.54 -8.82 -8.31
CA ASP A 246 -12.72 -9.62 -7.08
C ASP A 246 -11.91 -9.08 -5.88
N GLN A 247 -10.92 -8.21 -6.11
CA GLN A 247 -10.07 -7.63 -5.07
C GLN A 247 -10.31 -6.12 -4.85
N SER A 248 -11.39 -5.56 -5.39
CA SER A 248 -11.80 -4.16 -5.16
C SER A 248 -12.35 -3.98 -3.74
N ILE A 249 -11.58 -3.33 -2.87
CA ILE A 249 -11.86 -3.21 -1.42
C ILE A 249 -11.63 -1.79 -0.85
N TYR A 250 -11.69 -0.76 -1.70
CA TYR A 250 -11.55 0.64 -1.30
C TYR A 250 -12.68 1.53 -1.83
N SER A 251 -13.93 1.04 -1.92
CA SER A 251 -15.10 1.87 -2.31
C SER A 251 -15.28 3.07 -1.37
N PHE A 252 -14.91 2.91 -0.09
CA PHE A 252 -14.87 3.97 0.92
C PHE A 252 -13.82 5.07 0.64
N ARG A 253 -12.95 4.88 -0.36
CA ARG A 253 -12.05 5.90 -0.94
C ARG A 253 -12.50 6.38 -2.34
N ALA A 254 -13.77 6.15 -2.68
CA ALA A 254 -14.38 6.39 -3.99
C ALA A 254 -13.73 5.61 -5.16
N ALA A 255 -13.16 4.43 -4.90
CA ALA A 255 -12.80 3.50 -5.97
C ALA A 255 -14.06 3.01 -6.71
N GLU A 256 -14.01 2.90 -8.04
CA GLU A 256 -15.15 2.50 -8.86
C GLU A 256 -14.80 1.36 -9.83
N ILE A 257 -15.30 0.15 -9.55
CA ILE A 257 -15.18 -1.04 -10.44
C ILE A 257 -15.68 -0.74 -11.86
N LYS A 258 -16.65 0.18 -12.00
CA LYS A 258 -17.17 0.70 -13.27
C LYS A 258 -16.10 1.35 -14.16
N ASN A 259 -14.89 1.62 -13.67
CA ASN A 259 -13.76 2.01 -14.50
C ASN A 259 -13.37 0.93 -15.54
N TYR A 260 -13.67 -0.36 -15.32
CA TYR A 260 -13.53 -1.38 -16.37
C TYR A 260 -14.56 -1.20 -17.50
N GLU A 261 -15.82 -0.92 -17.17
CA GLU A 261 -16.87 -0.61 -18.15
C GLU A 261 -16.50 0.65 -18.94
N ARG A 262 -16.03 1.71 -18.25
CA ARG A 262 -15.55 2.96 -18.87
C ARG A 262 -14.32 2.74 -19.74
N MET A 263 -13.41 1.84 -19.36
CA MET A 263 -12.25 1.47 -20.18
C MET A 263 -12.73 0.89 -21.52
N GLN A 264 -13.68 -0.05 -21.50
CA GLN A 264 -14.24 -0.66 -22.71
C GLN A 264 -15.04 0.35 -23.55
N GLN A 265 -15.80 1.25 -22.92
CA GLN A 265 -16.57 2.30 -23.62
C GLN A 265 -15.69 3.37 -24.28
N TYR A 266 -14.57 3.75 -23.64
CA TYR A 266 -13.67 4.79 -24.14
C TYR A 266 -12.59 4.24 -25.08
N TYR A 267 -12.23 2.96 -24.93
CA TYR A 267 -11.31 2.22 -25.78
C TYR A 267 -11.99 0.93 -26.29
N PRO A 268 -12.86 1.01 -27.31
CA PRO A 268 -13.58 -0.16 -27.85
C PRO A 268 -12.63 -1.22 -28.43
N GLU A 269 -11.45 -0.81 -28.94
CA GLU A 269 -10.38 -1.70 -29.42
C GLU A 269 -9.58 -2.39 -28.28
N SER A 270 -9.97 -2.22 -27.01
CA SER A 270 -9.21 -2.75 -25.88
C SER A 270 -9.29 -4.28 -25.76
N VAL A 271 -8.17 -4.94 -26.02
CA VAL A 271 -8.06 -6.39 -25.89
C VAL A 271 -7.98 -6.76 -24.41
N THR A 272 -8.74 -7.77 -24.00
CA THR A 272 -8.73 -8.30 -22.63
C THR A 272 -8.07 -9.68 -22.60
N ILE A 273 -7.01 -9.84 -21.81
CA ILE A 273 -6.29 -11.11 -21.60
C ILE A 273 -6.43 -11.53 -20.12
N ALA A 274 -6.85 -12.78 -19.91
CA ALA A 274 -7.03 -13.35 -18.57
C ALA A 274 -5.78 -14.12 -18.11
N LEU A 275 -5.32 -13.86 -16.87
CA LEU A 275 -4.31 -14.68 -16.18
C LEU A 275 -5.02 -15.66 -15.24
N GLU A 276 -5.27 -16.87 -15.75
CA GLU A 276 -6.11 -17.89 -15.11
C GLU A 276 -5.35 -18.79 -14.12
N GLU A 277 -4.02 -18.78 -14.07
CA GLU A 277 -3.22 -19.65 -13.19
C GLU A 277 -2.85 -18.95 -11.88
N ASN A 278 -3.01 -19.62 -10.73
CA ASN A 278 -2.60 -19.15 -9.40
C ASN A 278 -1.35 -19.89 -8.90
N TYR A 279 -0.28 -19.13 -8.64
CA TYR A 279 1.03 -19.60 -8.20
C TYR A 279 1.28 -19.41 -6.69
N ARG A 280 0.26 -19.04 -5.90
CA ARG A 280 0.39 -18.65 -4.48
C ARG A 280 -0.15 -19.71 -3.53
N SER A 281 -1.38 -20.16 -3.77
CA SER A 281 -2.21 -20.85 -2.77
C SER A 281 -2.42 -22.31 -3.14
N SER A 282 -2.57 -23.16 -2.11
CA SER A 282 -3.01 -24.54 -2.27
C SER A 282 -4.37 -24.61 -2.97
N GLY A 283 -4.64 -25.73 -3.66
CA GLY A 283 -5.90 -25.92 -4.39
C GLY A 283 -7.14 -25.81 -3.48
N ALA A 284 -7.07 -26.34 -2.25
CA ALA A 284 -8.18 -26.27 -1.29
C ALA A 284 -8.45 -24.84 -0.79
N ILE A 285 -7.40 -24.06 -0.50
CA ILE A 285 -7.53 -22.62 -0.16
C ILE A 285 -8.17 -21.86 -1.33
N LEU A 286 -7.71 -22.11 -2.55
CA LEU A 286 -8.18 -21.42 -3.74
C LEU A 286 -9.65 -21.73 -4.06
N LEU A 287 -10.03 -23.01 -4.06
CA LEU A 287 -11.41 -23.45 -4.28
C LEU A 287 -12.36 -22.94 -3.20
N SER A 288 -11.92 -22.94 -1.94
CA SER A 288 -12.69 -22.35 -0.84
C SER A 288 -12.92 -20.86 -1.02
N ALA A 289 -11.89 -20.11 -1.43
CA ALA A 289 -12.02 -18.68 -1.71
C ALA A 289 -12.91 -18.41 -2.94
N LEU A 290 -12.79 -19.22 -4.00
CA LEU A 290 -13.67 -19.13 -5.17
C LEU A 290 -15.14 -19.35 -4.78
N SER A 291 -15.45 -20.39 -4.01
CA SER A 291 -16.81 -20.65 -3.52
C SER A 291 -17.35 -19.57 -2.56
N VAL A 292 -16.51 -18.65 -2.05
CA VAL A 292 -16.93 -17.44 -1.33
C VAL A 292 -17.26 -16.30 -2.30
N ILE A 293 -16.42 -16.03 -3.31
CA ILE A 293 -16.60 -14.90 -4.24
C ILE A 293 -17.59 -15.18 -5.38
N GLU A 294 -17.82 -16.45 -5.74
CA GLU A 294 -18.85 -16.86 -6.71
C GLU A 294 -20.29 -16.59 -6.23
N GLN A 295 -20.46 -16.18 -4.97
CA GLN A 295 -21.71 -15.69 -4.41
C GLN A 295 -21.97 -14.20 -4.74
N ASP A 296 -21.00 -13.46 -5.29
CA ASP A 296 -21.19 -12.08 -5.79
C ASP A 296 -21.92 -12.12 -7.15
N SER A 297 -23.17 -11.65 -7.15
CA SER A 297 -24.02 -11.64 -8.35
C SER A 297 -23.61 -10.61 -9.42
N SER A 298 -22.75 -9.64 -9.06
CA SER A 298 -22.24 -8.61 -9.97
C SER A 298 -20.92 -9.00 -10.66
N ARG A 299 -20.35 -10.15 -10.28
CA ARG A 299 -19.00 -10.59 -10.66
C ARG A 299 -18.85 -10.89 -12.15
N ALA A 300 -17.77 -10.38 -12.74
CA ALA A 300 -17.33 -10.77 -14.07
C ALA A 300 -16.83 -12.24 -14.08
N VAL A 301 -17.41 -13.08 -14.95
CA VAL A 301 -17.08 -14.51 -15.03
C VAL A 301 -15.64 -14.73 -15.49
N LYS A 302 -14.79 -15.24 -14.60
CA LYS A 302 -13.39 -15.63 -14.86
C LYS A 302 -13.01 -16.90 -14.10
N SER A 303 -12.18 -17.73 -14.72
CA SER A 303 -11.59 -18.92 -14.09
C SER A 303 -10.34 -18.56 -13.28
N LEU A 304 -10.00 -19.40 -12.30
CA LEU A 304 -8.74 -19.33 -11.57
C LEU A 304 -8.33 -20.74 -11.11
N LEU A 305 -7.24 -21.25 -11.67
CA LEU A 305 -6.77 -22.63 -11.58
C LEU A 305 -5.53 -22.70 -10.67
N PRO A 306 -5.45 -23.62 -9.69
CA PRO A 306 -4.27 -23.75 -8.85
C PRO A 306 -3.14 -24.44 -9.62
N THR A 307 -1.91 -23.90 -9.55
CA THR A 307 -0.70 -24.61 -10.03
C THR A 307 -0.07 -25.49 -8.95
N HIS A 308 -0.54 -25.38 -7.71
CA HIS A 308 -0.05 -26.12 -6.54
C HIS A 308 -0.90 -27.37 -6.28
N ALA A 309 -0.37 -28.27 -5.45
CA ALA A 309 -1.13 -29.37 -4.89
C ALA A 309 -2.39 -28.88 -4.13
N VAL A 310 -3.37 -29.77 -3.96
CA VAL A 310 -4.62 -29.47 -3.23
C VAL A 310 -4.33 -28.99 -1.81
N GLY A 311 -3.36 -29.61 -1.13
CA GLY A 311 -2.99 -29.28 0.25
C GLY A 311 -4.10 -29.59 1.26
N THR A 312 -3.93 -29.10 2.49
CA THR A 312 -4.95 -29.21 3.55
C THR A 312 -6.13 -28.29 3.28
N ARG A 313 -7.34 -28.72 3.68
CA ARG A 313 -8.52 -27.86 3.70
C ARG A 313 -8.34 -26.68 4.67
N PRO A 314 -8.95 -25.52 4.39
CA PRO A 314 -9.08 -24.46 5.37
C PRO A 314 -9.92 -24.88 6.58
N VAL A 315 -9.62 -24.32 7.74
CA VAL A 315 -10.30 -24.62 9.00
C VAL A 315 -11.31 -23.52 9.33
N VAL A 316 -12.52 -23.89 9.75
CA VAL A 316 -13.51 -22.95 10.33
C VAL A 316 -13.85 -23.40 11.76
N ARG A 317 -13.25 -22.74 12.75
CA ARG A 317 -13.38 -23.12 14.16
C ARG A 317 -14.37 -22.24 14.93
N GLN A 318 -15.30 -22.89 15.63
CA GLN A 318 -16.21 -22.25 16.59
C GLN A 318 -15.68 -22.41 18.02
N LEU A 319 -15.55 -21.31 18.76
CA LEU A 319 -15.02 -21.24 20.12
C LEU A 319 -16.01 -20.55 21.07
N PRO A 320 -15.92 -20.73 22.41
CA PRO A 320 -16.90 -20.16 23.36
C PRO A 320 -16.98 -18.63 23.32
N ASP A 321 -15.84 -17.96 23.33
CA ASP A 321 -15.70 -16.51 23.51
C ASP A 321 -14.41 -15.96 22.88
N ALA A 322 -14.32 -14.63 22.77
CA ALA A 322 -13.21 -13.94 22.11
C ALA A 322 -11.87 -13.98 22.89
N HIS A 323 -11.85 -14.38 24.16
CA HIS A 323 -10.59 -14.64 24.87
C HIS A 323 -10.08 -16.04 24.53
N THR A 324 -10.96 -17.04 24.61
CA THR A 324 -10.68 -18.42 24.20
C THR A 324 -10.24 -18.49 22.72
N GLU A 325 -10.80 -17.64 21.85
CA GLU A 325 -10.34 -17.50 20.45
C GLU A 325 -8.87 -17.03 20.35
N ALA A 326 -8.49 -16.00 21.09
CA ALA A 326 -7.12 -15.48 21.09
C ALA A 326 -6.10 -16.48 21.65
N GLU A 327 -6.48 -17.24 22.69
CA GLU A 327 -5.63 -18.28 23.27
C GLU A 327 -5.51 -19.52 22.35
N TRP A 328 -6.60 -19.94 21.68
CA TRP A 328 -6.55 -21.01 20.68
C TRP A 328 -5.64 -20.65 19.48
N ILE A 329 -5.71 -19.43 18.94
CA ILE A 329 -4.80 -18.99 17.85
C ILE A 329 -3.35 -19.07 18.31
N THR A 330 -3.06 -18.65 19.54
CA THR A 330 -1.72 -18.67 20.14
C THR A 330 -1.21 -20.10 20.29
N SER A 331 -2.07 -21.01 20.77
CA SER A 331 -1.79 -22.44 20.92
C SER A 331 -1.58 -23.15 19.58
N GLU A 332 -2.41 -22.86 18.57
CA GLU A 332 -2.31 -23.46 17.24
C GLU A 332 -1.06 -23.00 16.49
N ILE A 333 -0.64 -21.73 16.62
CA ILE A 333 0.65 -21.24 16.10
C ILE A 333 1.82 -22.03 16.73
N GLN A 334 1.82 -22.19 18.06
CA GLN A 334 2.84 -22.99 18.75
C GLN A 334 2.84 -24.45 18.28
N ARG A 335 1.65 -25.06 18.15
CA ARG A 335 1.49 -26.42 17.62
C ARG A 335 2.10 -26.55 16.22
N ILE A 336 1.73 -25.68 15.28
CA ILE A 336 2.22 -25.71 13.90
C ILE A 336 3.75 -25.60 13.84
N VAL A 337 4.35 -24.67 14.57
CA VAL A 337 5.83 -24.53 14.64
C VAL A 337 6.47 -25.81 15.19
N GLY A 338 5.94 -26.36 16.29
CA GLY A 338 6.47 -27.56 16.92
C GLY A 338 6.32 -28.85 16.10
N VAL A 339 5.22 -29.05 15.38
CA VAL A 339 5.01 -30.26 14.54
C VAL A 339 5.66 -30.16 13.16
N THR A 340 6.02 -28.97 12.70
CA THR A 340 6.66 -28.80 11.37
C THR A 340 8.19 -28.71 11.43
N GLY A 341 8.83 -28.91 12.58
CA GLY A 341 10.29 -29.07 12.67
C GLY A 341 11.09 -27.86 12.19
N GLY A 342 10.56 -26.64 12.33
CA GLY A 342 11.20 -25.42 11.83
C GLY A 342 11.02 -25.17 10.32
N LEU A 343 10.20 -25.95 9.60
CA LEU A 343 9.76 -25.61 8.24
C LEU A 343 8.93 -24.32 8.20
N LEU A 344 8.29 -23.96 9.32
CA LEU A 344 7.56 -22.72 9.55
C LEU A 344 8.10 -22.01 10.81
N GLU A 345 8.40 -20.73 10.69
CA GLU A 345 8.86 -19.84 11.77
C GLU A 345 7.78 -18.83 12.14
N LEU A 346 7.93 -18.10 13.26
CA LEU A 346 6.96 -17.06 13.68
C LEU A 346 6.72 -15.98 12.62
N SER A 347 7.70 -15.72 11.75
CA SER A 347 7.64 -14.82 10.59
C SER A 347 6.64 -15.25 9.51
N ASP A 348 6.28 -16.54 9.45
CA ASP A 348 5.40 -17.12 8.44
C ASP A 348 3.91 -17.02 8.76
N PHE A 349 3.57 -16.54 9.96
CA PHE A 349 2.21 -16.43 10.45
C PHE A 349 1.69 -15.00 10.33
N SER A 350 0.48 -14.86 9.78
CA SER A 350 -0.27 -13.61 9.86
C SER A 350 -1.67 -13.79 10.42
N ILE A 351 -2.12 -12.80 11.17
CA ILE A 351 -3.45 -12.72 11.76
C ILE A 351 -4.15 -11.48 11.18
N LEU A 352 -5.22 -11.69 10.42
CA LEU A 352 -5.86 -10.67 9.58
C LEU A 352 -7.22 -10.25 10.14
N LEU A 353 -7.28 -9.03 10.65
CA LEU A 353 -8.45 -8.48 11.35
C LEU A 353 -9.32 -7.64 10.42
N ARG A 354 -10.65 -7.67 10.60
CA ARG A 354 -11.54 -6.67 9.96
C ARG A 354 -11.24 -5.25 10.44
N SER A 355 -10.93 -5.11 11.73
CA SER A 355 -10.76 -3.84 12.44
C SER A 355 -9.62 -3.94 13.45
N ALA A 356 -8.79 -2.90 13.54
CA ALA A 356 -7.70 -2.84 14.52
C ALA A 356 -8.21 -2.94 15.98
N ALA A 357 -9.47 -2.61 16.27
CA ALA A 357 -10.03 -2.77 17.61
C ALA A 357 -10.05 -4.23 18.11
N LEU A 358 -9.96 -5.21 17.21
CA LEU A 358 -9.89 -6.64 17.55
C LEU A 358 -8.50 -7.09 17.99
N SER A 359 -7.45 -6.28 17.77
CA SER A 359 -6.05 -6.67 18.04
C SER A 359 -5.81 -6.98 19.51
N ARG A 360 -6.37 -6.16 20.40
CA ARG A 360 -6.03 -6.09 21.83
C ARG A 360 -6.07 -7.45 22.55
N LEU A 361 -7.07 -8.30 22.28
CA LEU A 361 -7.18 -9.60 22.94
C LEU A 361 -6.11 -10.59 22.46
N ILE A 362 -5.79 -10.54 21.16
CA ILE A 362 -4.77 -11.35 20.50
C ILE A 362 -3.37 -10.88 20.91
N GLU A 363 -3.10 -9.57 20.90
CA GLU A 363 -1.86 -8.97 21.41
C GLU A 363 -1.60 -9.35 22.88
N THR A 364 -2.67 -9.41 23.69
CA THR A 364 -2.59 -9.88 25.09
C THR A 364 -2.26 -11.38 25.18
N ALA A 365 -2.87 -12.23 24.35
CA ALA A 365 -2.61 -13.68 24.35
C ALA A 365 -1.19 -14.02 23.85
N LEU A 366 -0.75 -13.40 22.74
CA LEU A 366 0.61 -13.53 22.23
C LEU A 366 1.63 -13.08 23.28
N GLY A 367 1.38 -11.94 23.93
CA GLY A 367 2.21 -11.44 25.04
C GLY A 367 2.27 -12.38 26.25
N LYS A 368 1.12 -12.94 26.70
CA LYS A 368 1.09 -13.98 27.76
C LYS A 368 1.97 -15.18 27.42
N ALA A 369 1.97 -15.60 26.15
CA ALA A 369 2.69 -16.77 25.66
C ALA A 369 4.15 -16.49 25.24
N GLY A 370 4.65 -15.26 25.41
CA GLY A 370 6.00 -14.87 25.02
C GLY A 370 6.26 -14.82 23.51
N LEU A 371 5.20 -14.87 22.68
CA LEU A 371 5.34 -14.86 21.23
C LEU A 371 5.56 -13.43 20.73
N SER A 372 6.69 -13.22 20.05
CA SER A 372 7.01 -11.92 19.44
C SER A 372 6.12 -11.64 18.23
N TYR A 373 5.59 -10.42 18.14
CA TYR A 373 4.70 -10.00 17.06
C TYR A 373 4.96 -8.55 16.62
N ARG A 374 4.53 -8.20 15.40
CA ARG A 374 4.52 -6.82 14.88
C ARG A 374 3.15 -6.49 14.29
N MET A 375 2.70 -5.25 14.46
CA MET A 375 1.38 -4.80 14.01
C MET A 375 1.48 -3.84 12.82
N ILE A 376 1.00 -4.27 11.65
CA ILE A 376 0.93 -3.48 10.42
C ILE A 376 -0.32 -2.59 10.47
N GLY A 377 -0.11 -1.28 10.46
CA GLY A 377 -1.19 -0.29 10.58
C GLY A 377 -1.34 0.33 11.98
N GLY A 378 -0.35 0.19 12.86
CA GLY A 378 -0.23 0.98 14.08
C GLY A 378 0.01 2.48 13.81
N VAL A 379 0.27 3.24 14.88
CA VAL A 379 0.61 4.67 14.76
C VAL A 379 1.83 4.83 13.85
N ARG A 380 1.64 5.50 12.70
CA ARG A 380 2.68 5.72 11.69
C ARG A 380 3.89 6.39 12.32
N PHE A 381 5.09 6.04 11.85
CA PHE A 381 6.35 6.61 12.34
C PHE A 381 6.33 8.15 12.34
N TYR A 382 5.89 8.76 11.24
CA TYR A 382 5.79 10.22 11.09
C TYR A 382 4.63 10.88 11.87
N ASP A 383 3.69 10.10 12.42
CA ASP A 383 2.61 10.59 13.29
C ASP A 383 2.94 10.45 14.80
N ARG A 384 4.09 9.86 15.15
CA ARG A 384 4.61 9.86 16.53
C ARG A 384 4.92 11.29 16.96
N VAL A 385 4.54 11.67 18.18
CA VAL A 385 4.57 13.05 18.68
C VAL A 385 5.95 13.70 18.51
N GLU A 386 7.01 13.01 18.90
CA GLU A 386 8.39 13.50 18.78
C GLU A 386 8.84 13.74 17.34
N ILE A 387 8.41 12.88 16.41
CA ILE A 387 8.71 13.00 14.98
C ILE A 387 7.87 14.10 14.34
N LYS A 388 6.58 14.18 14.68
CA LYS A 388 5.65 15.17 14.14
C LYS A 388 6.07 16.60 14.48
N ILE A 389 6.56 16.85 15.70
CA ILE A 389 7.11 18.15 16.10
C ILE A 389 8.29 18.54 15.18
N ILE A 390 9.25 17.64 14.99
CA ILE A 390 10.42 17.89 14.12
C ILE A 390 9.99 18.14 12.68
N LEU A 391 9.06 17.34 12.15
CA LEU A 391 8.52 17.51 10.81
C LEU A 391 7.79 18.84 10.66
N ASP A 392 6.99 19.29 11.62
CA ASP A 392 6.33 20.59 11.57
C ASP A 392 7.33 21.76 11.66
N TYR A 393 8.46 21.61 12.38
CA TYR A 393 9.58 22.56 12.29
C TYR A 393 10.13 22.63 10.87
N LEU A 394 10.42 21.49 10.25
CA LEU A 394 10.91 21.44 8.86
C LEU A 394 9.86 22.01 7.88
N ARG A 395 8.56 21.77 8.07
CA ARG A 395 7.48 22.33 7.25
C ARG A 395 7.36 23.84 7.38
N VAL A 396 7.60 24.43 8.56
CA VAL A 396 7.61 25.89 8.74
C VAL A 396 8.92 26.51 8.25
N ILE A 397 10.03 25.76 8.26
CA ILE A 397 11.27 26.17 7.60
C ILE A 397 11.10 26.16 6.08
N ASP A 398 10.39 25.20 5.49
CA ASP A 398 10.10 25.17 4.05
C ASP A 398 9.04 26.23 3.66
N GLN A 399 7.88 26.16 4.31
CA GLN A 399 6.68 26.94 4.00
C GLN A 399 6.08 27.56 5.29
N PRO A 400 6.56 28.74 5.72
CA PRO A 400 6.22 29.32 7.02
C PRO A 400 4.77 29.79 7.13
N ASP A 401 4.12 30.05 5.99
CA ASP A 401 2.71 30.42 5.90
C ASP A 401 1.74 29.25 6.21
N ASN A 402 2.27 28.04 6.50
CA ASN A 402 1.48 26.93 7.03
C ASN A 402 1.06 27.22 8.50
N ASN A 403 -0.08 27.90 8.64
CA ASN A 403 -0.69 28.26 9.93
C ASN A 403 -0.79 27.07 10.91
N ASP A 404 -1.14 25.90 10.40
CA ASP A 404 -1.41 24.71 11.22
C ASP A 404 -0.14 24.08 11.77
N ALA A 405 0.89 23.86 10.94
CA ALA A 405 2.21 23.42 11.41
C ALA A 405 2.82 24.43 12.40
N LEU A 406 2.78 25.73 12.07
CA LEU A 406 3.28 26.80 12.94
C LEU A 406 2.59 26.80 14.30
N SER A 407 1.25 26.65 14.33
CA SER A 407 0.48 26.64 15.58
C SER A 407 0.88 25.52 16.56
N ARG A 408 1.39 24.39 16.05
CA ARG A 408 1.80 23.24 16.87
C ARG A 408 3.20 23.42 17.47
N ILE A 409 4.13 24.05 16.75
CA ILE A 409 5.53 24.21 17.18
C ILE A 409 5.83 25.52 17.93
N ILE A 410 4.98 26.55 17.80
CA ILE A 410 5.24 27.91 18.32
C ILE A 410 5.54 27.93 19.83
N ASN A 411 4.98 27.00 20.60
CA ASN A 411 5.23 26.83 22.04
C ASN A 411 5.75 25.41 22.40
N VAL A 412 6.43 24.72 21.47
CA VAL A 412 7.07 23.41 21.73
C VAL A 412 8.52 23.44 21.22
N PRO A 413 9.55 23.45 22.08
CA PRO A 413 9.52 23.59 23.54
C PRO A 413 8.83 24.87 24.04
N SER A 414 8.43 24.89 25.32
CA SER A 414 7.64 25.99 25.91
C SER A 414 8.37 27.34 25.86
N ARG A 415 7.69 28.34 25.30
CA ARG A 415 8.13 29.74 25.20
C ARG A 415 7.26 30.68 26.05
N LYS A 416 6.54 30.11 27.03
CA LYS A 416 5.56 30.78 27.90
C LYS A 416 4.39 31.44 27.14
N ILE A 417 4.05 30.92 25.96
CA ILE A 417 2.90 31.35 25.16
C ILE A 417 1.72 30.41 25.49
N GLY A 418 0.71 30.93 26.19
CA GLY A 418 -0.48 30.13 26.54
C GLY A 418 -1.33 29.78 25.31
N GLU A 419 -2.01 28.62 25.34
CA GLU A 419 -2.88 28.18 24.23
C GLU A 419 -3.93 29.23 23.83
N THR A 420 -4.49 29.96 24.79
CA THR A 420 -5.48 31.02 24.56
C THR A 420 -4.90 32.17 23.74
N THR A 421 -3.60 32.45 23.88
CA THR A 421 -2.87 33.42 23.05
C THR A 421 -2.66 32.88 21.64
N ILE A 422 -2.29 31.60 21.48
CA ILE A 422 -2.11 30.95 20.16
C ILE A 422 -3.45 30.93 19.39
N LYS A 423 -4.54 30.57 20.08
CA LYS A 423 -5.91 30.57 19.54
C LYS A 423 -6.32 31.97 19.06
N ARG A 424 -6.08 33.02 19.86
CA ARG A 424 -6.33 34.42 19.46
C ARG A 424 -5.47 34.88 18.29
N LEU A 425 -4.19 34.48 18.22
CA LEU A 425 -3.31 34.82 17.09
C LEU A 425 -3.79 34.16 15.78
N LEU A 426 -4.29 32.93 15.83
CA LEU A 426 -4.93 32.28 14.68
C LEU A 426 -6.25 32.97 14.29
N GLU A 427 -7.12 33.26 15.27
CA GLU A 427 -8.40 33.94 15.05
C GLU A 427 -8.18 35.34 14.42
N GLU A 428 -7.12 36.06 14.81
CA GLU A 428 -6.74 37.36 14.23
C GLU A 428 -6.09 37.24 12.84
N ALA A 429 -5.27 36.22 12.59
CA ALA A 429 -4.70 35.95 11.27
C ALA A 429 -5.80 35.64 10.25
N ASP A 430 -6.73 34.75 10.62
CA ASP A 430 -7.92 34.43 9.83
C ASP A 430 -8.78 35.70 9.59
N ARG A 431 -9.10 36.47 10.64
CA ARG A 431 -9.89 37.72 10.56
C ARG A 431 -9.28 38.76 9.64
N SER A 432 -7.94 38.88 9.62
CA SER A 432 -7.21 39.81 8.77
C SER A 432 -6.84 39.24 7.39
N LYS A 433 -7.35 38.04 7.04
CA LYS A 433 -7.05 37.24 5.84
C LYS A 433 -5.53 37.06 5.59
N LYS A 434 -4.75 36.98 6.66
CA LYS A 434 -3.28 36.87 6.66
C LYS A 434 -2.82 35.52 7.19
N THR A 435 -1.53 35.23 6.99
CA THR A 435 -0.89 34.03 7.54
C THR A 435 -0.42 34.32 8.96
N LEU A 436 -0.46 33.31 9.84
CA LEU A 436 -0.02 33.41 11.24
C LEU A 436 1.45 33.86 11.31
N TRP A 437 2.29 33.41 10.37
CA TRP A 437 3.67 33.85 10.24
C TRP A 437 3.78 35.35 9.95
N SER A 438 3.04 35.89 8.98
CA SER A 438 3.05 37.33 8.68
C SER A 438 2.56 38.18 9.85
N LEU A 439 1.62 37.67 10.66
CA LEU A 439 1.16 38.31 11.90
C LEU A 439 2.24 38.29 12.98
N VAL A 440 2.88 37.13 13.22
CA VAL A 440 3.94 36.96 14.23
C VAL A 440 5.19 37.77 13.89
N ILE A 441 5.63 37.78 12.63
CA ILE A 441 6.72 38.66 12.18
C ILE A 441 6.33 40.14 12.36
N GLY A 442 5.05 40.50 12.13
CA GLY A 442 4.54 41.83 12.44
C GLY A 442 4.69 42.21 13.92
N VAL A 443 4.31 41.29 14.83
CA VAL A 443 4.49 41.44 16.28
C VAL A 443 5.96 41.65 16.66
N VAL A 444 6.86 40.80 16.15
CA VAL A 444 8.31 40.89 16.45
C VAL A 444 8.91 42.19 15.90
N GLN A 445 8.41 42.70 14.77
CA GLN A 445 8.72 44.03 14.23
C GLN A 445 8.05 45.20 14.98
N GLY A 446 7.41 44.97 16.13
CA GLY A 446 6.79 46.00 16.96
C GLY A 446 5.44 46.53 16.44
N LYS A 447 4.86 45.92 15.39
CA LYS A 447 3.52 46.30 14.90
C LYS A 447 2.47 45.82 15.90
N ARG A 448 1.80 46.76 16.57
CA ARG A 448 0.75 46.45 17.56
C ARG A 448 -0.42 45.74 16.89
N VAL A 449 -0.63 44.48 17.25
CA VAL A 449 -1.84 43.72 16.89
C VAL A 449 -2.99 44.18 17.78
N GLN A 450 -4.13 44.48 17.17
CA GLN A 450 -5.33 44.89 17.90
C GLN A 450 -5.86 43.71 18.74
N ASN A 451 -6.44 43.98 19.90
CA ASN A 451 -7.09 43.01 20.80
C ASN A 451 -6.21 41.89 21.42
N ILE A 452 -4.89 41.84 21.13
CA ILE A 452 -3.98 40.84 21.74
C ILE A 452 -2.95 41.53 22.64
N LYS A 453 -3.01 41.24 23.95
CA LYS A 453 -1.97 41.60 24.92
C LYS A 453 -0.99 40.44 25.07
N LEU A 454 0.25 40.62 24.65
CA LEU A 454 1.35 39.70 24.91
C LEU A 454 2.12 40.12 26.17
N THR A 455 2.90 39.19 26.72
CA THR A 455 3.87 39.50 27.80
C THR A 455 5.25 39.68 27.18
N LYS A 456 6.11 40.51 27.80
CA LYS A 456 7.50 40.69 27.33
C LYS A 456 8.28 39.38 27.16
N GLN A 457 8.00 38.39 28.01
CA GLN A 457 8.60 37.06 27.91
C GLN A 457 8.09 36.24 26.72
N ALA A 458 6.79 36.37 26.37
CA ALA A 458 6.23 35.77 25.15
C ALA A 458 6.73 36.48 23.89
N GLU A 459 6.91 37.81 23.91
CA GLU A 459 7.50 38.59 22.81
C GLU A 459 8.96 38.18 22.55
N GLN A 460 9.77 38.06 23.61
CA GLN A 460 11.14 37.53 23.54
C GLN A 460 11.17 36.07 23.04
N GLY A 461 10.22 35.24 23.49
CA GLY A 461 10.07 33.87 23.02
C GLY A 461 9.71 33.77 21.52
N LEU A 462 8.81 34.64 21.05
CA LEU A 462 8.45 34.74 19.63
C LEU A 462 9.62 35.23 18.77
N SER A 463 10.40 36.22 19.23
CA SER A 463 11.63 36.65 18.54
C SER A 463 12.59 35.47 18.39
N SER A 464 12.96 34.82 19.50
CA SER A 464 13.90 33.69 19.49
C SER A 464 13.42 32.51 18.63
N PHE A 465 12.11 32.28 18.54
CA PHE A 465 11.52 31.32 17.60
C PHE A 465 11.72 31.77 16.14
N CYS A 466 11.38 33.02 15.80
CA CYS A 466 11.55 33.57 14.47
C CYS A 466 13.02 33.55 14.03
N ASP A 467 13.96 33.87 14.93
CA ASP A 467 15.40 33.85 14.68
C ASP A 467 15.91 32.45 14.29
N ILE A 468 15.40 31.39 14.94
CA ILE A 468 15.70 29.99 14.60
C ILE A 468 15.15 29.65 13.20
N ILE A 469 13.89 29.97 12.91
CA ILE A 469 13.26 29.69 11.62
C ILE A 469 13.93 30.46 10.48
N LEU A 470 14.23 31.76 10.66
CA LEU A 470 14.90 32.60 9.67
C LEU A 470 16.33 32.14 9.41
N THR A 471 17.10 31.79 10.45
CA THR A 471 18.45 31.25 10.29
C THR A 471 18.42 29.90 9.57
N ALA A 472 17.45 29.04 9.88
CA ALA A 472 17.25 27.76 9.20
C ALA A 472 16.83 27.94 7.74
N ARG A 473 15.97 28.92 7.42
CA ARG A 473 15.59 29.29 6.05
C ARG A 473 16.78 29.78 5.25
N ASN A 474 17.62 30.64 5.82
CA ASN A 474 18.84 31.10 5.16
C ASN A 474 19.77 29.91 4.85
N LYS A 475 19.95 28.97 5.78
CA LYS A 475 20.71 27.73 5.54
C LYS A 475 20.12 26.84 4.43
N ASN A 476 18.80 26.79 4.30
CA ASN A 476 18.12 26.06 3.23
C ASN A 476 18.15 26.81 1.86
N SER A 477 18.65 28.04 1.83
CA SER A 477 18.64 28.93 0.65
C SER A 477 20.04 29.34 0.18
N CYS A 478 21.11 28.88 0.85
CA CYS A 478 22.49 29.21 0.49
C CYS A 478 23.07 28.22 -0.54
N SER A 479 23.92 28.77 -1.42
CA SER A 479 24.71 28.12 -2.49
C SER A 479 23.93 27.34 -3.55
N GLU A 480 24.06 27.78 -4.81
CA GLU A 480 23.60 27.04 -5.99
C GLU A 480 24.54 25.86 -6.33
N ASP A 481 25.81 25.93 -5.91
CA ASP A 481 26.84 24.91 -6.16
C ASP A 481 26.94 23.78 -5.11
N ILE A 482 26.32 23.93 -3.93
CA ILE A 482 26.40 22.95 -2.84
C ILE A 482 24.99 22.67 -2.32
N ALA A 483 24.51 21.44 -2.54
CA ALA A 483 23.19 21.01 -2.09
C ALA A 483 23.07 21.13 -0.55
N PRO A 484 22.09 21.90 -0.02
CA PRO A 484 21.96 22.12 1.42
C PRO A 484 21.61 20.81 2.15
N SER A 485 22.47 20.41 3.09
CA SER A 485 22.33 19.16 3.83
C SER A 485 21.12 19.19 4.78
N ILE A 486 20.08 18.42 4.46
CA ILE A 486 18.85 18.30 5.26
C ILE A 486 19.17 17.78 6.67
N LEU A 487 20.14 16.86 6.79
CA LEU A 487 20.66 16.33 8.04
C LEU A 487 21.31 17.41 8.90
N ASP A 488 22.03 18.36 8.31
CA ASP A 488 22.68 19.45 9.07
C ASP A 488 21.72 20.60 9.39
N LEU A 489 20.67 20.77 8.59
CA LEU A 489 19.50 21.58 8.95
C LEU A 489 18.76 20.97 10.15
N LEU A 490 18.49 19.66 10.12
CA LEU A 490 17.86 18.90 11.21
C LEU A 490 18.71 18.94 12.50
N ARG A 491 20.00 18.63 12.42
CA ARG A 491 20.96 18.76 13.54
C ARG A 491 20.98 20.19 14.10
N TYR A 492 20.95 21.21 13.25
CA TYR A 492 20.87 22.61 13.69
C TYR A 492 19.59 22.90 14.49
N VAL A 493 18.43 22.44 14.00
CA VAL A 493 17.14 22.58 14.70
C VAL A 493 17.18 21.85 16.05
N LEU A 494 17.52 20.56 16.07
CA LEU A 494 17.60 19.75 17.30
C LEU A 494 18.53 20.40 18.35
N LYS A 495 19.71 20.87 17.94
CA LYS A 495 20.69 21.54 18.81
C LYS A 495 20.23 22.91 19.30
N LYS A 496 19.49 23.68 18.50
CA LYS A 496 18.93 24.98 18.90
C LYS A 496 17.70 24.88 19.79
N LEU A 497 16.90 23.82 19.63
CA LEU A 497 15.76 23.53 20.50
C LEU A 497 16.17 22.84 21.81
N LYS A 498 17.38 22.28 21.89
CA LYS A 498 17.80 21.35 22.95
C LYS A 498 16.79 20.20 23.10
N TYR A 499 16.51 19.55 21.98
CA TYR A 499 15.36 18.66 21.87
C TYR A 499 15.47 17.41 22.76
N GLU A 500 16.69 16.90 22.95
CA GLU A 500 16.99 15.80 23.87
C GLU A 500 16.74 16.21 25.34
N ASP A 501 17.32 17.34 25.80
CA ASP A 501 17.05 17.96 27.11
C ASP A 501 15.54 18.14 27.37
N TRP A 502 14.76 18.42 26.31
CA TRP A 502 13.32 18.65 26.37
C TRP A 502 12.52 17.35 26.47
N LEU A 503 12.87 16.33 25.67
CA LEU A 503 12.25 15.00 25.72
C LEU A 503 12.47 14.33 27.09
N GLU A 504 13.69 14.40 27.62
CA GLU A 504 14.04 13.94 28.97
C GLU A 504 13.07 14.53 30.02
N LYS A 505 12.91 15.86 30.02
CA LYS A 505 12.09 16.60 31.00
C LYS A 505 10.58 16.54 30.79
N HIS A 506 10.10 15.88 29.73
CA HIS A 506 8.66 15.73 29.44
C HIS A 506 8.21 14.25 29.44
N TYR A 507 9.14 13.29 29.42
CA TYR A 507 8.86 11.87 29.22
C TYR A 507 9.81 10.95 30.01
N ASP A 508 10.08 11.24 31.29
CA ASP A 508 10.95 10.52 32.24
C ASP A 508 11.34 9.09 31.81
N ASP A 509 10.44 8.10 31.96
CA ASP A 509 10.74 6.67 31.68
C ASP A 509 10.91 6.32 30.19
N ASN A 510 10.43 7.16 29.28
CA ASN A 510 10.28 6.86 27.85
C ASN A 510 11.17 7.70 26.91
N HIS A 511 11.95 8.65 27.44
CA HIS A 511 12.74 9.57 26.60
C HIS A 511 13.71 8.85 25.66
N LYS A 512 14.37 7.76 26.11
CA LYS A 512 15.33 6.98 25.31
C LYS A 512 14.69 6.35 24.08
N ALA A 513 13.50 5.78 24.23
CA ALA A 513 12.74 5.20 23.12
C ALA A 513 12.25 6.27 22.13
N ARG A 514 11.90 7.47 22.60
CA ARG A 514 11.59 8.61 21.73
C ARG A 514 12.82 9.15 21.01
N TRP A 515 13.97 9.23 21.69
CA TRP A 515 15.22 9.68 21.09
C TRP A 515 15.71 8.73 20.00
N SER A 516 15.64 7.41 20.21
CA SER A 516 15.94 6.41 19.19
C SER A 516 15.07 6.57 17.92
N ASN A 517 13.82 7.03 18.05
CA ASN A 517 13.00 7.38 16.88
C ASN A 517 13.51 8.63 16.14
N VAL A 518 14.12 9.59 16.84
CA VAL A 518 14.76 10.78 16.23
C VAL A 518 16.06 10.41 15.53
N GLU A 519 16.81 9.43 16.07
CA GLU A 519 18.00 8.87 15.42
C GLU A 519 17.64 8.09 14.15
N GLU A 520 16.57 7.29 14.18
CA GLU A 520 15.99 6.65 12.99
C GLU A 520 15.57 7.68 11.94
N LEU A 521 14.96 8.81 12.34
CA LEU A 521 14.62 9.90 11.41
C LEU A 521 15.89 10.50 10.77
N MET A 522 16.97 10.69 11.53
CA MET A 522 18.26 11.15 10.98
C MET A 522 18.86 10.15 9.99
N MET A 523 18.72 8.84 10.23
CA MET A 523 19.14 7.80 9.30
C MET A 523 18.31 7.81 8.01
N GLN A 524 16.98 7.95 8.10
CA GLN A 524 16.09 8.08 6.93
C GLN A 524 16.38 9.35 6.10
N VAL A 525 16.69 10.47 6.76
CA VAL A 525 17.15 11.70 6.07
C VAL A 525 18.48 11.47 5.35
N THR A 526 19.40 10.71 5.96
CA THR A 526 20.70 10.36 5.35
C THR A 526 20.52 9.46 4.11
N GLU A 527 19.69 8.42 4.21
CA GLU A 527 19.31 7.54 3.09
C GLU A 527 18.72 8.34 1.92
N PHE A 528 17.82 9.30 2.21
CA PHE A 528 17.20 10.17 1.23
C PHE A 528 18.18 11.19 0.60
N GLN A 529 19.17 11.68 1.34
CA GLN A 529 20.22 12.54 0.78
C GLN A 529 21.17 11.77 -0.14
N ASN A 530 21.55 10.53 0.24
CA ASN A 530 22.44 9.71 -0.56
C ASN A 530 21.80 9.36 -1.92
N SER A 531 20.53 8.95 -1.94
CA SER A 531 19.84 8.64 -3.20
C SER A 531 19.70 9.85 -4.14
N LEU A 532 19.57 11.06 -3.60
CA LEU A 532 19.63 12.30 -4.38
C LEU A 532 21.04 12.60 -4.92
N GLN A 533 22.09 12.33 -4.13
CA GLN A 533 23.49 12.57 -4.53
C GLN A 533 23.98 11.58 -5.59
N ASP A 534 23.51 10.34 -5.58
CA ASP A 534 23.80 9.30 -6.60
C ASP A 534 23.17 9.61 -7.98
N GLY A 535 22.58 10.80 -8.17
CA GLY A 535 21.98 11.25 -9.44
C GLY A 535 20.56 10.71 -9.71
N TYR A 536 19.97 9.98 -8.76
CA TYR A 536 18.62 9.42 -8.90
C TYR A 536 17.54 10.42 -8.49
N ASP A 537 17.39 11.52 -9.24
CA ASP A 537 16.25 12.41 -9.04
C ASP A 537 14.94 11.77 -9.54
N GLU A 538 14.25 11.06 -8.66
CA GLU A 538 12.92 10.46 -8.90
C GLU A 538 11.83 11.47 -9.30
N ASP A 539 12.09 12.79 -9.18
CA ASP A 539 11.17 13.86 -9.57
C ASP A 539 11.52 14.57 -10.90
N SER A 540 12.66 14.31 -11.54
CA SER A 540 13.05 15.02 -12.78
C SER A 540 12.23 14.58 -13.99
N LEU A 541 11.39 15.45 -14.57
CA LEU A 541 10.66 15.16 -15.81
C LEU A 541 11.51 15.47 -17.05
N PRO A 542 11.31 14.77 -18.18
CA PRO A 542 12.03 15.10 -19.41
C PRO A 542 11.73 16.53 -19.85
N LEU A 543 12.77 17.24 -20.29
CA LEU A 543 12.62 18.52 -20.98
C LEU A 543 11.82 18.30 -22.27
N LEU A 544 10.91 19.25 -22.55
CA LEU A 544 10.08 19.29 -23.74
C LEU A 544 10.43 20.60 -24.46
N ASP A 545 10.68 20.54 -25.76
CA ASP A 545 11.23 21.69 -26.50
C ASP A 545 10.31 22.93 -26.47
N ASP A 546 8.99 22.70 -26.42
CA ASP A 546 7.96 23.74 -26.37
C ASP A 546 7.53 24.16 -24.93
N VAL A 547 7.99 23.48 -23.87
CA VAL A 547 7.47 23.69 -22.50
C VAL A 547 8.59 23.87 -21.46
N GLN A 548 8.79 25.11 -21.02
CA GLN A 548 9.74 25.43 -19.96
C GLN A 548 9.31 24.82 -18.61
N GLN A 549 10.24 24.14 -17.93
CA GLN A 549 10.06 23.70 -16.54
C GLN A 549 10.57 24.79 -15.59
N ASN A 550 9.71 25.27 -14.68
CA ASN A 550 10.05 26.33 -13.71
C ASN A 550 10.19 25.81 -12.26
N GLY A 551 10.26 24.48 -12.06
CA GLY A 551 10.38 23.86 -10.76
C GLY A 551 11.78 24.00 -10.16
N LYS A 552 12.02 25.02 -9.32
CA LYS A 552 13.24 25.11 -8.51
C LYS A 552 13.35 23.88 -7.60
N VAL A 553 14.47 23.15 -7.68
CA VAL A 553 14.71 21.93 -6.90
C VAL A 553 14.98 22.27 -5.43
N ASN A 554 13.91 22.31 -4.64
CA ASN A 554 13.99 22.42 -3.18
C ASN A 554 13.99 21.02 -2.55
N TYR A 555 15.17 20.55 -2.13
CA TYR A 555 15.36 19.22 -1.54
C TYR A 555 14.56 19.02 -0.23
N LEU A 556 14.40 20.06 0.59
CA LEU A 556 13.57 20.00 1.80
C LEU A 556 12.10 19.78 1.44
N SER A 557 11.58 20.50 0.46
CA SER A 557 10.21 20.34 -0.02
C SER A 557 9.98 18.95 -0.66
N LYS A 558 10.96 18.41 -1.39
CA LYS A 558 10.94 17.01 -1.87
C LYS A 558 10.89 16.01 -0.72
N PHE A 559 11.73 16.16 0.32
CA PHE A 559 11.71 15.31 1.51
C PHE A 559 10.34 15.34 2.21
N LEU A 560 9.81 16.53 2.47
CA LEU A 560 8.52 16.72 3.14
C LEU A 560 7.34 16.17 2.33
N ALA A 561 7.37 16.28 1.00
CA ALA A 561 6.37 15.67 0.13
C ALA A 561 6.46 14.13 0.17
N ASN A 562 7.67 13.56 0.14
CA ASN A 562 7.88 12.11 0.29
C ASN A 562 7.36 11.61 1.65
N VAL A 563 7.71 12.28 2.75
CA VAL A 563 7.23 11.96 4.10
C VAL A 563 5.70 12.03 4.22
N ALA A 564 5.03 12.98 3.55
CA ALA A 564 3.57 13.03 3.52
C ALA A 564 2.97 11.86 2.73
N LEU A 565 3.51 11.55 1.54
CA LEU A 565 3.02 10.48 0.67
C LEU A 565 3.33 9.07 1.23
N ALA A 566 4.37 8.93 2.05
CA ALA A 566 4.83 7.70 2.71
C ALA A 566 3.81 7.18 3.75
N SER A 567 2.77 6.53 3.23
CA SER A 567 1.55 6.18 3.96
C SER A 567 1.66 5.00 4.93
N GLU A 568 2.76 4.25 4.90
CA GLU A 568 2.89 2.94 5.55
C GLU A 568 4.28 2.77 6.19
N VAL A 569 4.35 2.01 7.29
CA VAL A 569 5.59 1.75 8.01
C VAL A 569 6.49 0.86 7.14
N LYS A 570 7.79 1.22 7.03
CA LYS A 570 8.78 0.34 6.39
C LYS A 570 8.69 -1.06 7.01
N MET A 571 8.66 -2.09 6.19
CA MET A 571 9.16 -3.38 6.65
C MET A 571 10.67 -3.25 6.68
N ASP A 572 11.24 -3.50 7.85
CA ASP A 572 12.68 -3.50 8.07
C ASP A 572 13.27 -4.73 7.38
N GLU A 573 13.47 -4.64 6.06
CA GLU A 573 14.00 -5.72 5.24
C GLU A 573 15.54 -5.84 5.38
N ASN A 574 16.15 -4.89 6.11
CA ASN A 574 17.58 -4.84 6.42
C ASN A 574 17.84 -5.32 7.86
N GLY A 575 18.44 -6.51 8.02
CA GLY A 575 18.99 -6.96 9.29
C GLY A 575 18.98 -8.47 9.49
N ALA A 576 20.13 -9.12 9.27
CA ALA A 576 20.32 -10.57 9.42
C ALA A 576 20.28 -11.10 10.87
N ASN A 577 19.71 -10.32 11.81
CA ASN A 577 19.61 -10.59 13.25
C ASN A 577 18.21 -10.25 13.82
N GLN A 578 17.18 -10.10 12.97
CA GLN A 578 15.82 -9.84 13.47
C GLN A 578 15.20 -11.09 14.10
N ILE A 579 14.59 -10.91 15.27
CA ILE A 579 13.79 -11.94 15.94
C ILE A 579 12.56 -12.25 15.06
N PRO A 580 12.25 -13.52 14.75
CA PRO A 580 11.09 -13.85 13.93
C PRO A 580 9.79 -13.47 14.66
N GLN A 581 8.87 -12.81 13.94
CA GLN A 581 7.71 -12.12 14.52
C GLN A 581 6.41 -12.40 13.76
N ILE A 582 5.35 -12.74 14.50
CA ILE A 582 4.00 -12.92 13.97
C ILE A 582 3.48 -11.59 13.42
N THR A 583 2.88 -11.61 12.23
CA THR A 583 2.40 -10.42 11.54
C THR A 583 0.90 -10.17 11.79
N LEU A 584 0.57 -9.30 12.75
CA LEU A 584 -0.79 -8.85 13.00
C LEU A 584 -1.13 -7.69 12.03
N SER A 585 -2.25 -7.75 11.32
CA SER A 585 -2.61 -6.71 10.33
C SER A 585 -4.13 -6.57 10.18
N THR A 586 -4.59 -5.50 9.54
CA THR A 586 -5.96 -5.43 9.03
C THR A 586 -6.02 -5.98 7.61
N ILE A 587 -7.15 -6.58 7.20
CA ILE A 587 -7.30 -7.16 5.85
C ILE A 587 -6.95 -6.13 4.74
N HIS A 588 -7.37 -4.87 4.93
CA HIS A 588 -7.08 -3.76 4.01
C HIS A 588 -5.57 -3.44 3.89
N ALA A 589 -4.80 -3.59 4.97
CA ALA A 589 -3.35 -3.38 5.00
C ALA A 589 -2.55 -4.66 4.65
N ALA A 590 -3.24 -5.79 4.49
CA ALA A 590 -2.68 -7.05 4.03
C ALA A 590 -2.82 -7.25 2.51
N LYS A 591 -3.43 -6.30 1.78
CA LYS A 591 -3.47 -6.35 0.31
C LYS A 591 -2.05 -6.29 -0.28
N GLY A 592 -1.84 -6.92 -1.44
CA GLY A 592 -0.53 -7.16 -2.04
C GLY A 592 0.25 -8.31 -1.38
N LEU A 593 0.32 -8.33 -0.04
CA LEU A 593 1.09 -9.28 0.77
C LEU A 593 0.56 -10.74 0.68
N GLU A 594 1.32 -11.67 1.26
CA GLU A 594 1.09 -13.12 1.27
C GLU A 594 1.93 -13.84 2.36
N TRP A 595 1.38 -14.86 3.01
CA TRP A 595 2.05 -15.62 4.09
C TRP A 595 1.78 -17.14 3.98
N PRO A 596 2.71 -18.00 4.44
CA PRO A 596 2.46 -19.45 4.54
C PRO A 596 1.21 -19.84 5.33
N VAL A 597 1.00 -19.20 6.49
CA VAL A 597 -0.13 -19.45 7.39
C VAL A 597 -0.89 -18.16 7.67
N VAL A 598 -2.22 -18.20 7.52
CA VAL A 598 -3.10 -17.05 7.80
C VAL A 598 -4.25 -17.46 8.73
N PHE A 599 -4.47 -16.65 9.77
CA PHE A 599 -5.63 -16.69 10.64
C PHE A 599 -6.57 -15.51 10.38
N ILE A 600 -7.87 -15.77 10.27
CA ILE A 600 -8.94 -14.76 10.10
C ILE A 600 -9.91 -14.91 11.28
N PRO A 601 -9.64 -14.29 12.44
CA PRO A 601 -10.52 -14.32 13.60
C PRO A 601 -11.77 -13.48 13.39
N ALA A 602 -12.75 -13.64 14.28
CA ALA A 602 -13.99 -12.88 14.27
C ALA A 602 -14.77 -12.98 12.94
N ALA A 603 -14.81 -14.16 12.31
CA ALA A 603 -15.54 -14.46 11.08
C ALA A 603 -17.06 -14.62 11.31
N TYR A 604 -17.69 -13.57 11.85
CA TYR A 604 -19.09 -13.55 12.26
C TYR A 604 -19.86 -12.33 11.74
N GLN A 605 -21.19 -12.47 11.58
CA GLN A 605 -22.09 -11.41 11.13
C GLN A 605 -21.99 -10.17 12.04
N GLY A 606 -21.70 -9.00 11.46
CA GLY A 606 -21.41 -7.75 12.17
C GLY A 606 -19.92 -7.45 12.32
N SER A 607 -19.05 -8.45 12.14
CA SER A 607 -17.61 -8.30 11.94
C SER A 607 -17.24 -8.52 10.46
N ILE A 608 -17.58 -9.68 9.87
CA ILE A 608 -17.45 -9.95 8.43
C ILE A 608 -18.77 -10.60 7.96
N PRO A 609 -19.67 -9.88 7.25
CA PRO A 609 -19.60 -8.46 6.93
C PRO A 609 -19.71 -7.57 8.18
N HIS A 610 -19.04 -6.42 8.13
CA HIS A 610 -19.05 -5.43 9.19
C HIS A 610 -20.42 -4.75 9.34
N SER A 611 -20.88 -4.50 10.57
CA SER A 611 -22.23 -3.96 10.87
C SER A 611 -22.56 -2.57 10.31
N ARG A 612 -21.61 -1.92 9.61
CA ARG A 612 -21.77 -0.63 8.94
C ARG A 612 -21.46 -0.67 7.44
N SER A 613 -21.35 -1.84 6.83
CA SER A 613 -21.19 -1.97 5.37
C SER A 613 -22.56 -1.82 4.68
N GLU A 614 -22.66 -0.90 3.72
CA GLU A 614 -23.81 -0.80 2.81
C GLU A 614 -23.65 -1.76 1.62
N ASP A 615 -22.41 -1.95 1.14
CA ASP A 615 -22.05 -2.97 0.14
C ASP A 615 -21.64 -4.27 0.83
N SER A 616 -22.52 -5.28 0.79
CA SER A 616 -22.23 -6.62 1.32
C SER A 616 -21.28 -7.42 0.43
N ASP A 617 -21.17 -7.09 -0.85
CA ASP A 617 -20.27 -7.78 -1.78
C ASP A 617 -18.84 -7.18 -1.70
N GLU A 618 -18.66 -5.95 -1.23
CA GLU A 618 -17.33 -5.44 -0.83
C GLU A 618 -16.79 -6.19 0.40
N GLU A 619 -17.61 -6.47 1.41
CA GLU A 619 -17.18 -7.30 2.55
C GLU A 619 -16.90 -8.76 2.14
N ARG A 620 -17.57 -9.26 1.09
CA ARG A 620 -17.28 -10.56 0.48
C ARG A 620 -15.95 -10.55 -0.28
N ARG A 621 -15.70 -9.51 -1.09
CA ARG A 621 -14.41 -9.23 -1.74
C ARG A 621 -13.29 -9.07 -0.70
N LEU A 622 -13.58 -8.47 0.45
CA LEU A 622 -12.66 -8.35 1.58
C LEU A 622 -12.29 -9.73 2.17
N LEU A 623 -13.26 -10.60 2.42
CA LEU A 623 -13.00 -11.97 2.88
C LEU A 623 -12.23 -12.78 1.83
N TYR A 624 -12.57 -12.66 0.55
CA TYR A 624 -11.83 -13.27 -0.55
C TYR A 624 -10.36 -12.80 -0.60
N VAL A 625 -10.11 -11.50 -0.46
CA VAL A 625 -8.75 -10.95 -0.33
C VAL A 625 -8.03 -11.60 0.85
N ALA A 626 -8.64 -11.66 2.04
CA ALA A 626 -8.05 -12.26 3.24
C ALA A 626 -7.66 -13.74 3.04
N MET A 627 -8.59 -14.56 2.56
CA MET A 627 -8.35 -15.99 2.31
C MET A 627 -7.21 -16.20 1.29
N THR A 628 -7.16 -15.38 0.24
CA THR A 628 -6.14 -15.44 -0.83
C THR A 628 -4.81 -14.77 -0.48
N ARG A 629 -4.59 -14.42 0.81
CA ARG A 629 -3.25 -14.12 1.34
C ARG A 629 -2.49 -15.40 1.75
N ALA A 630 -3.21 -16.47 2.05
CA ALA A 630 -2.63 -17.74 2.51
C ALA A 630 -1.98 -18.53 1.36
N LYS A 631 -0.84 -19.17 1.65
CA LYS A 631 -0.18 -20.09 0.71
C LYS A 631 -0.51 -21.56 1.03
N ALA A 632 -0.21 -22.00 2.24
CA ALA A 632 -0.27 -23.42 2.62
C ALA A 632 -1.41 -23.74 3.59
N LEU A 633 -1.54 -22.98 4.68
CA LEU A 633 -2.58 -23.17 5.71
C LEU A 633 -3.45 -21.93 5.87
N LEU A 634 -4.75 -22.13 6.06
CA LEU A 634 -5.75 -21.07 6.27
C LEU A 634 -6.70 -21.46 7.39
N TYR A 635 -6.82 -20.60 8.39
CA TYR A 635 -7.71 -20.75 9.54
C TYR A 635 -8.66 -19.56 9.60
N LEU A 636 -9.94 -19.84 9.84
CA LEU A 636 -10.97 -18.86 10.17
C LEU A 636 -11.56 -19.26 11.52
N SER A 637 -11.88 -18.28 12.37
CA SER A 637 -12.49 -18.56 13.67
C SER A 637 -13.63 -17.61 14.01
N ARG A 638 -14.56 -18.12 14.84
CA ARG A 638 -15.68 -17.36 15.39
C ARG A 638 -15.82 -17.68 16.89
N PRO A 639 -15.85 -16.66 17.76
CA PRO A 639 -16.29 -16.81 19.14
C PRO A 639 -17.83 -16.74 19.20
N ILE A 640 -18.47 -17.62 19.98
CA ILE A 640 -19.94 -17.62 20.14
C ILE A 640 -20.39 -16.36 20.91
N LYS A 641 -19.63 -15.94 21.92
CA LYS A 641 -19.82 -14.69 22.66
C LYS A 641 -18.77 -13.66 22.23
N SER A 642 -19.20 -12.51 21.73
CA SER A 642 -18.33 -11.42 21.25
C SER A 642 -17.49 -10.82 22.39
N SER A 643 -16.54 -9.94 22.06
CA SER A 643 -15.79 -9.16 23.07
C SER A 643 -16.68 -8.26 23.95
N HIS A 644 -17.95 -8.08 23.59
CA HIS A 644 -18.96 -7.33 24.35
C HIS A 644 -19.99 -8.26 25.03
N GLY A 645 -19.84 -9.58 24.92
CA GLY A 645 -20.74 -10.59 25.50
C GLY A 645 -21.94 -10.99 24.62
N GLU A 646 -22.11 -10.36 23.45
CA GLU A 646 -23.23 -10.60 22.53
C GLU A 646 -23.09 -11.94 21.80
N THR A 647 -24.20 -12.66 21.58
CA THR A 647 -24.19 -13.91 20.81
C THR A 647 -23.98 -13.63 19.32
N THR A 648 -22.91 -14.17 18.75
CA THR A 648 -22.58 -14.01 17.33
C THR A 648 -23.26 -15.07 16.45
N GLN A 649 -23.41 -14.78 15.16
CA GLN A 649 -23.79 -15.75 14.12
C GLN A 649 -22.64 -15.90 13.10
N LEU A 650 -22.46 -17.08 12.49
CA LEU A 650 -21.39 -17.28 11.50
C LEU A 650 -21.54 -16.28 10.35
N SER A 651 -20.41 -15.83 9.78
CA SER A 651 -20.44 -15.00 8.56
C SER A 651 -21.34 -15.64 7.50
N PRO A 652 -22.31 -14.93 6.90
CA PRO A 652 -23.21 -15.46 5.88
C PRO A 652 -22.49 -15.87 4.59
N PHE A 653 -21.21 -15.53 4.45
CA PHE A 653 -20.35 -15.95 3.35
C PHE A 653 -19.84 -17.40 3.49
N LEU A 654 -19.89 -17.97 4.71
CA LEU A 654 -19.29 -19.27 5.09
C LEU A 654 -20.24 -20.49 5.28
N PRO A 655 -21.59 -20.42 5.28
CA PRO A 655 -22.45 -21.55 5.61
C PRO A 655 -23.03 -22.27 4.37
N SER A 656 -22.46 -22.10 3.18
CA SER A 656 -23.02 -22.73 1.98
C SER A 656 -22.84 -24.25 2.03
N ASN A 657 -23.82 -24.98 1.46
CA ASN A 657 -23.74 -26.45 1.38
C ASN A 657 -22.45 -26.91 0.67
N THR A 658 -21.94 -26.13 -0.27
CA THR A 658 -20.68 -26.37 -0.98
C THR A 658 -19.46 -26.21 -0.08
N LEU A 659 -19.38 -25.12 0.69
CA LEU A 659 -18.24 -24.83 1.57
C LEU A 659 -18.06 -25.85 2.68
N LYS A 660 -19.16 -26.46 3.16
CA LYS A 660 -19.13 -27.54 4.18
C LYS A 660 -18.29 -28.76 3.77
N PHE A 661 -18.06 -29.00 2.47
CA PHE A 661 -17.20 -30.09 1.97
C PHE A 661 -15.75 -29.64 1.64
N LEU A 662 -15.50 -28.33 1.66
CA LEU A 662 -14.19 -27.72 1.37
C LEU A 662 -13.43 -27.31 2.63
N MET A 663 -14.10 -27.24 3.79
CA MET A 663 -13.56 -26.73 5.05
C MET A 663 -13.78 -27.74 6.20
N ASP A 664 -12.76 -27.90 7.06
CA ASP A 664 -12.82 -28.77 8.24
C ASP A 664 -13.02 -27.95 9.53
N GLN A 665 -13.47 -28.59 10.62
CA GLN A 665 -13.72 -27.92 11.92
C GLN A 665 -12.55 -27.97 12.90
N ARG A 666 -11.52 -28.77 12.59
CA ARG A 666 -10.29 -28.92 13.37
C ARG A 666 -9.05 -28.60 12.54
N GLY A 667 -7.98 -28.17 13.20
CA GLY A 667 -6.65 -28.08 12.63
C GLY A 667 -6.21 -29.42 12.06
N PRO A 668 -5.50 -29.43 10.92
CA PRO A 668 -5.08 -30.67 10.28
C PRO A 668 -4.14 -31.48 11.18
N GLU A 669 -4.19 -32.79 11.01
CA GLU A 669 -3.14 -33.70 11.48
C GLU A 669 -1.92 -33.51 10.60
N ILE A 670 -0.89 -32.86 11.12
CA ILE A 670 0.32 -32.53 10.35
C ILE A 670 1.26 -33.74 10.38
N GLN A 671 0.92 -34.73 9.55
CA GLN A 671 1.72 -35.92 9.29
C GLN A 671 2.77 -35.64 8.20
N SER A 672 3.64 -36.61 7.89
CA SER A 672 4.82 -36.36 7.01
C SER A 672 4.46 -35.99 5.57
N ASP A 673 3.33 -36.49 5.06
CA ASP A 673 2.75 -36.14 3.75
C ASP A 673 2.25 -34.67 3.73
N VAL A 674 1.62 -34.21 4.81
CA VAL A 674 1.21 -32.81 4.98
C VAL A 674 2.44 -31.89 5.05
N ILE A 675 3.48 -32.28 5.81
CA ILE A 675 4.76 -31.54 5.87
C ILE A 675 5.42 -31.49 4.48
N GLN A 676 5.40 -32.60 3.72
CA GLN A 676 5.89 -32.65 2.34
C GLN A 676 5.08 -31.73 1.41
N SER A 677 3.75 -31.73 1.51
CA SER A 677 2.89 -30.83 0.73
C SER A 677 3.17 -29.35 1.06
N ILE A 678 3.37 -29.00 2.33
CA ILE A 678 3.73 -27.64 2.76
C ILE A 678 5.11 -27.26 2.19
N SER A 679 6.11 -28.15 2.31
CA SER A 679 7.45 -27.98 1.75
C SER A 679 7.42 -27.72 0.24
N GLN A 680 6.60 -28.47 -0.52
CA GLN A 680 6.42 -28.27 -1.97
C GLN A 680 5.75 -26.93 -2.31
N ILE A 681 4.65 -26.58 -1.65
CA ILE A 681 3.92 -25.31 -1.87
C ILE A 681 4.82 -24.10 -1.59
N LEU A 682 5.59 -24.16 -0.51
CA LEU A 682 6.49 -23.08 -0.09
C LEU A 682 7.87 -23.11 -0.77
N ARG A 683 8.19 -24.17 -1.51
CA ARG A 683 9.49 -24.44 -2.13
C ARG A 683 10.66 -24.39 -1.13
N ARG A 684 10.44 -24.97 0.06
CA ARG A 684 11.40 -25.06 1.17
C ARG A 684 11.95 -26.48 1.32
N PRO A 685 13.19 -26.66 1.81
CA PRO A 685 13.74 -27.99 2.09
C PRO A 685 12.88 -28.71 3.14
N LEU A 686 12.74 -30.03 3.00
CA LEU A 686 12.03 -30.86 3.96
C LEU A 686 12.88 -31.03 5.24
N PRO A 687 12.36 -30.74 6.45
CA PRO A 687 13.07 -30.99 7.69
C PRO A 687 13.23 -32.50 7.94
N SER A 688 14.29 -32.90 8.63
CA SER A 688 14.50 -34.32 8.97
C SER A 688 13.52 -34.78 10.07
N PRO A 689 13.14 -36.07 10.11
CA PRO A 689 12.23 -36.60 11.13
C PRO A 689 12.77 -36.40 12.56
N ASP A 690 14.09 -36.44 12.75
CA ASP A 690 14.73 -36.19 14.04
C ASP A 690 14.50 -34.76 14.56
N ILE A 691 14.42 -33.77 13.66
CA ILE A 691 14.15 -32.38 14.03
C ILE A 691 12.67 -32.22 14.39
N ILE A 692 11.76 -32.78 13.59
CA ILE A 692 10.31 -32.80 13.88
C ILE A 692 10.02 -33.49 15.22
N ALA A 693 10.68 -34.61 15.51
CA ALA A 693 10.56 -35.29 16.79
C ALA A 693 11.06 -34.42 17.95
N LYS A 694 12.22 -33.77 17.81
CA LYS A 694 12.78 -32.88 18.84
C LYS A 694 11.92 -31.64 19.10
N SER A 695 11.33 -31.03 18.08
CA SER A 695 10.48 -29.85 18.25
C SER A 695 9.10 -30.18 18.82
N SER A 696 8.53 -31.34 18.46
CA SER A 696 7.21 -31.76 18.94
C SER A 696 7.20 -32.25 20.40
N LEU A 697 8.34 -32.69 20.95
CA LEU A 697 8.49 -33.08 22.37
C LEU A 697 8.11 -31.98 23.38
N TYR A 698 8.14 -30.71 22.97
CA TYR A 698 7.81 -29.57 23.84
C TYR A 698 6.35 -29.11 23.72
N LEU A 699 5.54 -29.78 22.90
CA LEU A 699 4.12 -29.45 22.74
C LEU A 699 3.24 -30.14 23.80
N GLN A 700 2.22 -29.41 24.27
CA GLN A 700 1.15 -29.99 25.10
C GLN A 700 0.32 -31.04 24.33
N SER A 701 0.21 -30.89 23.01
CA SER A 701 -0.41 -31.85 22.10
C SER A 701 0.09 -31.65 20.68
N VAL A 702 0.22 -32.75 19.93
CA VAL A 702 0.46 -32.76 18.48
C VAL A 702 -0.82 -32.48 17.69
N PHE A 703 -1.99 -32.68 18.31
CA PHE A 703 -3.32 -32.54 17.70
C PHE A 703 -4.04 -31.27 18.18
N ASP A 704 -4.94 -30.74 17.35
CA ASP A 704 -5.89 -29.71 17.75
C ASP A 704 -7.04 -30.31 18.58
N ASN A 705 -6.72 -30.61 19.85
CA ASN A 705 -7.63 -31.21 20.83
C ASN A 705 -7.67 -30.47 22.19
N ILE A 706 -6.76 -29.52 22.44
CA ILE A 706 -6.69 -28.73 23.68
C ILE A 706 -7.98 -27.92 23.91
N TYR A 707 -8.56 -27.41 22.82
CA TYR A 707 -9.86 -26.73 22.81
C TYR A 707 -10.87 -27.63 22.07
N PRO A 708 -11.70 -28.43 22.76
CA PRO A 708 -12.61 -29.36 22.09
C PRO A 708 -13.62 -28.64 21.19
N LEU A 709 -14.26 -29.38 20.27
CA LEU A 709 -15.33 -28.81 19.46
C LEU A 709 -16.51 -28.43 20.36
N PHE A 710 -16.98 -27.20 20.24
CA PHE A 710 -18.07 -26.68 21.07
C PHE A 710 -19.43 -27.18 20.56
N ASP A 711 -20.05 -28.09 21.32
CA ASP A 711 -21.46 -28.44 21.17
C ASP A 711 -22.32 -27.48 22.01
N GLN A 712 -23.33 -26.87 21.38
CA GLN A 712 -24.25 -25.93 22.05
C GLN A 712 -25.18 -26.64 23.05
N ASN A 713 -25.38 -27.95 22.93
CA ASN A 713 -26.20 -28.74 23.86
C ASN A 713 -25.48 -28.98 25.20
N ASN A 714 -24.14 -28.89 25.23
CA ASN A 714 -23.28 -29.31 26.34
C ASN A 714 -22.45 -28.15 26.93
N GLU A 715 -23.06 -26.97 27.15
CA GLU A 715 -22.36 -25.79 27.68
C GLU A 715 -21.79 -25.98 29.10
N GLU A 716 -22.26 -26.97 29.86
CA GLU A 716 -21.72 -27.33 31.18
C GLU A 716 -20.56 -28.33 31.08
N ASP A 717 -20.71 -29.36 30.23
CA ASP A 717 -19.64 -30.34 29.95
C ASP A 717 -18.42 -29.72 29.27
N PHE A 718 -18.60 -28.71 28.42
CA PHE A 718 -17.46 -27.96 27.87
C PHE A 718 -16.66 -27.31 29.00
N LYS A 719 -17.33 -26.68 29.98
CA LYS A 719 -16.67 -26.03 31.12
C LYS A 719 -16.04 -27.04 32.06
N SER A 720 -16.71 -28.16 32.36
CA SER A 720 -16.19 -29.18 33.28
C SER A 720 -14.90 -29.82 32.74
N ASN A 721 -14.86 -30.16 31.45
CA ASN A 721 -13.69 -30.74 30.79
C ASN A 721 -12.56 -29.71 30.58
N PHE A 722 -12.88 -28.47 30.21
CA PHE A 722 -11.88 -27.41 30.04
C PHE A 722 -11.19 -27.07 31.38
N PHE A 723 -11.96 -26.90 32.46
CA PHE A 723 -11.39 -26.60 33.77
C PHE A 723 -10.69 -27.80 34.44
N SER A 724 -11.08 -29.05 34.17
CA SER A 724 -10.36 -30.23 34.69
C SER A 724 -9.01 -30.43 33.99
N GLY A 725 -8.97 -30.30 32.66
CA GLY A 725 -7.74 -30.38 31.87
C GLY A 725 -6.70 -29.31 32.24
N ILE A 726 -7.15 -28.10 32.58
CA ILE A 726 -6.26 -27.02 33.06
C ILE A 726 -5.80 -27.26 34.51
N ARG A 727 -6.70 -27.68 35.42
CA ARG A 727 -6.33 -27.88 36.84
C ARG A 727 -5.31 -29.00 37.04
N ASN A 728 -5.50 -30.15 36.40
CA ASN A 728 -4.66 -31.34 36.60
C ASN A 728 -3.20 -31.13 36.17
N ASN A 729 -2.91 -30.11 35.35
CA ASN A 729 -1.55 -29.80 34.87
C ASN A 729 -0.81 -28.75 35.73
N THR A 730 -1.34 -28.35 36.89
CA THR A 730 -0.71 -27.33 37.77
C THR A 730 -0.22 -27.86 39.12
N SER A 731 -0.48 -29.12 39.47
CA SER A 731 -0.13 -29.71 40.77
C SER A 731 1.21 -30.47 40.80
N ASP A 732 1.60 -31.13 39.70
CA ASP A 732 2.59 -32.23 39.75
C ASP A 732 3.88 -31.98 38.94
N ILE A 733 4.46 -30.78 39.09
CA ILE A 733 5.81 -30.46 38.59
C ILE A 733 6.92 -30.75 39.63
N ASN A 734 6.56 -31.20 40.84
CA ASN A 734 7.52 -31.41 41.94
C ASN A 734 7.30 -32.69 42.78
N LYS A 735 7.65 -33.86 42.23
CA LYS A 735 8.39 -34.93 42.96
C LYS A 735 8.74 -36.18 42.12
N GLN A 736 9.80 -36.84 42.58
CA GLN A 736 10.19 -38.26 42.38
C GLN A 736 10.57 -38.72 40.96
N GLY A 737 11.89 -38.88 40.80
CA GLY A 737 12.53 -39.48 39.63
C GLY A 737 12.28 -40.97 39.43
N PHE A 738 12.72 -41.41 38.25
CA PHE A 738 12.54 -42.73 37.66
C PHE A 738 12.85 -43.92 38.60
N LYS A 739 11.90 -44.84 38.71
CA LYS A 739 12.17 -46.28 38.88
C LYS A 739 11.33 -47.11 37.92
N ARG A 740 12.00 -47.87 37.06
CA ARG A 740 11.37 -48.95 36.27
C ARG A 740 10.91 -50.06 37.21
N ARG A 741 9.76 -50.68 36.94
CA ARG A 741 9.41 -52.04 37.39
C ARG A 741 8.60 -52.73 36.29
N CYS A 742 8.67 -54.05 36.23
CA CYS A 742 8.16 -54.86 35.12
C CYS A 742 7.47 -56.14 35.63
N VAL A 743 6.59 -56.71 34.80
CA VAL A 743 6.17 -58.14 34.77
C VAL A 743 5.14 -58.67 35.82
N SER A 744 4.35 -59.63 35.32
CA SER A 744 3.55 -60.71 35.97
C SER A 744 2.32 -60.44 36.85
N THR A 745 1.14 -60.57 36.22
CA THR A 745 0.11 -61.64 36.40
C THR A 745 -0.24 -62.26 37.77
N ASN A 746 -1.53 -62.65 37.86
CA ASN A 746 -2.27 -63.46 38.85
C ASN A 746 -3.11 -62.64 39.84
N GLY A 747 -4.40 -62.94 40.11
CA GLY A 747 -5.31 -63.94 39.50
C GLY A 747 -6.41 -64.40 40.50
N SER A 748 -7.57 -64.87 40.00
CA SER A 748 -8.75 -65.37 40.79
C SER A 748 -9.46 -64.32 41.68
N ASN A 749 -10.77 -64.30 41.97
CA ASN A 749 -12.02 -64.94 41.51
C ASN A 749 -13.17 -63.89 41.75
N LEU A 750 -14.46 -64.01 41.40
CA LEU A 750 -15.38 -65.10 41.03
C LEU A 750 -16.35 -64.64 39.90
N CYS A 751 -17.17 -65.55 39.37
CA CYS A 751 -18.19 -65.25 38.34
C CYS A 751 -19.58 -64.97 38.96
N ASP A 752 -20.49 -64.40 38.17
CA ASP A 752 -21.71 -65.14 37.78
C ASP A 752 -22.48 -64.45 36.61
N ASP A 753 -22.37 -65.12 35.47
CA ASP A 753 -23.13 -65.10 34.22
C ASP A 753 -24.52 -64.43 34.17
N ARG A 754 -24.78 -63.73 33.06
CA ARG A 754 -25.57 -64.34 31.96
C ARG A 754 -25.38 -63.68 30.59
N GLU A 755 -24.97 -64.53 29.66
CA GLU A 755 -24.68 -64.26 28.25
C GLU A 755 -25.91 -63.85 27.42
N ILE A 756 -25.66 -63.38 26.19
CA ILE A 756 -26.05 -64.16 25.00
C ILE A 756 -25.04 -63.93 23.85
N SER A 757 -24.45 -65.04 23.40
CA SER A 757 -23.86 -65.33 22.07
C SER A 757 -22.94 -64.30 21.39
N LEU A 758 -21.64 -64.62 21.39
CA LEU A 758 -20.68 -64.16 20.38
C LEU A 758 -20.84 -64.90 19.04
N LYS A 759 -20.34 -64.31 17.96
CA LYS A 759 -19.39 -65.01 17.08
C LYS A 759 -18.48 -64.06 16.30
N ALA A 760 -17.17 -64.21 16.51
CA ALA A 760 -16.12 -63.48 15.80
C ALA A 760 -15.29 -64.45 14.96
N SER A 761 -14.73 -63.97 13.84
CA SER A 761 -13.49 -64.51 13.26
C SER A 761 -12.82 -63.43 12.40
N LYS A 762 -11.49 -63.49 12.30
CA LYS A 762 -10.67 -62.57 11.49
C LYS A 762 -10.71 -62.96 10.02
N SER A 763 -10.55 -61.98 9.13
CA SER A 763 -9.83 -62.19 7.86
C SER A 763 -8.91 -61.02 7.57
N ILE A 764 -7.85 -61.29 6.79
CA ILE A 764 -6.85 -60.32 6.34
C ILE A 764 -7.32 -59.76 5.00
N CYS A 765 -7.07 -58.46 4.74
CA CYS A 765 -7.00 -57.94 3.37
C CYS A 765 -5.84 -56.96 3.23
N SER A 766 -5.20 -57.00 2.06
CA SER A 766 -4.04 -56.19 1.67
C SER A 766 -4.47 -54.93 0.90
N ALA A 767 -3.50 -54.07 0.57
CA ALA A 767 -3.73 -52.73 0.05
C ALA A 767 -4.12 -52.66 -1.44
N ALA A 768 -4.93 -51.65 -1.78
CA ALA A 768 -5.01 -51.05 -3.11
C ALA A 768 -5.41 -49.55 -2.98
N PRO A 769 -4.76 -48.61 -3.70
CA PRO A 769 -5.08 -47.18 -3.60
C PRO A 769 -6.25 -46.78 -4.52
N GLY A 770 -7.37 -46.38 -3.93
CA GLY A 770 -8.55 -45.92 -4.67
C GLY A 770 -8.42 -44.47 -5.18
N CYS A 771 -7.84 -44.27 -6.38
CA CYS A 771 -7.90 -42.99 -7.06
C CYS A 771 -9.34 -42.64 -7.51
N ALA A 772 -10.04 -41.81 -6.74
CA ALA A 772 -11.31 -41.23 -7.14
C ALA A 772 -11.11 -40.13 -8.20
N SER A 773 -11.06 -40.52 -9.49
CA SER A 773 -11.04 -39.59 -10.61
C SER A 773 -12.36 -38.82 -10.70
N ILE A 774 -12.36 -37.56 -10.25
CA ILE A 774 -13.53 -36.66 -10.35
C ILE A 774 -13.82 -36.43 -11.85
N SER A 775 -14.96 -36.94 -12.31
CA SER A 775 -15.40 -36.77 -13.69
C SER A 775 -15.74 -35.30 -13.99
N SER A 776 -15.36 -34.85 -15.18
CA SER A 776 -15.52 -33.46 -15.60
C SER A 776 -17.00 -33.05 -15.70
N ILE A 777 -17.42 -32.09 -14.88
CA ILE A 777 -18.73 -31.44 -15.02
C ILE A 777 -18.75 -30.66 -16.33
N SER A 778 -19.62 -31.07 -17.25
CA SER A 778 -19.79 -30.47 -18.57
C SER A 778 -20.61 -29.18 -18.54
N LEU A 779 -20.00 -28.10 -18.05
CA LEU A 779 -20.57 -26.75 -18.17
C LEU A 779 -20.90 -26.44 -19.64
N GLN A 780 -22.17 -26.17 -19.91
CA GLN A 780 -22.66 -25.86 -21.25
C GLN A 780 -22.02 -24.56 -21.77
N LYS A 781 -21.42 -24.61 -22.96
CA LYS A 781 -20.76 -23.46 -23.58
C LYS A 781 -21.79 -22.47 -24.13
N SER A 782 -22.10 -21.43 -23.37
CA SER A 782 -22.53 -20.17 -23.97
C SER A 782 -21.34 -19.49 -24.66
N SER A 783 -21.57 -18.90 -25.83
CA SER A 783 -20.50 -18.24 -26.61
C SER A 783 -20.25 -16.83 -26.09
N THR A 784 -19.19 -16.65 -25.30
CA THR A 784 -18.75 -15.33 -24.84
C THR A 784 -17.79 -14.67 -25.82
N GLY A 785 -17.76 -13.34 -25.85
CA GLY A 785 -16.87 -12.54 -26.71
C GLY A 785 -15.40 -12.51 -26.30
N PHE A 786 -14.96 -13.36 -25.37
CA PHE A 786 -13.58 -13.38 -24.88
C PHE A 786 -12.68 -14.23 -25.77
N ILE A 787 -11.66 -13.59 -26.36
CA ILE A 787 -10.68 -14.26 -27.22
C ILE A 787 -9.70 -15.07 -26.36
N ARG A 788 -9.84 -16.39 -26.36
CA ARG A 788 -8.85 -17.30 -25.75
C ARG A 788 -7.49 -17.15 -26.43
N ALA A 789 -6.41 -17.09 -25.64
CA ALA A 789 -5.04 -16.94 -26.15
C ALA A 789 -4.66 -18.01 -27.20
N SER A 790 -5.20 -19.22 -27.11
CA SER A 790 -4.99 -20.29 -28.09
C SER A 790 -5.51 -19.98 -29.50
N LYS A 791 -6.52 -19.10 -29.67
CA LYS A 791 -6.93 -18.59 -30.99
C LYS A 791 -5.92 -17.60 -31.58
N HIS A 792 -5.18 -16.89 -30.72
CA HIS A 792 -4.24 -15.86 -31.15
C HIS A 792 -2.92 -16.44 -31.68
N HIS A 793 -2.57 -17.69 -31.32
CA HIS A 793 -1.32 -18.31 -31.77
C HIS A 793 -1.40 -18.80 -33.23
N GLY A 794 -2.46 -19.53 -33.61
CA GLY A 794 -2.62 -19.99 -35.00
C GLY A 794 -2.65 -18.85 -36.02
N SER A 795 -3.31 -17.72 -35.69
CA SER A 795 -3.33 -16.55 -36.58
C SER A 795 -1.97 -15.83 -36.70
N LEU A 796 -0.99 -16.12 -35.83
CA LEU A 796 0.38 -15.65 -35.97
C LEU A 796 1.22 -16.63 -36.81
N GLU A 797 1.04 -17.93 -36.62
CA GLU A 797 1.73 -18.97 -37.41
C GLU A 797 1.35 -18.90 -38.90
N GLU A 798 0.06 -18.69 -39.22
CA GLU A 798 -0.42 -18.47 -40.60
C GLU A 798 0.16 -17.19 -41.24
N LYS A 799 0.47 -16.16 -40.45
CA LYS A 799 1.04 -14.88 -40.94
C LYS A 799 2.56 -14.91 -41.07
N CYS A 800 3.26 -15.71 -40.27
CA CYS A 800 4.69 -15.93 -40.45
C CYS A 800 4.98 -16.75 -41.72
N ASN A 801 4.18 -17.78 -42.00
CA ASN A 801 4.40 -18.71 -43.12
C ASN A 801 4.06 -18.14 -44.52
N SER A 802 3.47 -16.94 -44.60
CA SER A 802 3.04 -16.31 -45.87
C SER A 802 3.99 -15.21 -46.38
N SER A 803 5.13 -14.97 -45.72
CA SER A 803 6.04 -13.85 -46.03
C SER A 803 7.46 -14.23 -46.49
N VAL A 804 7.74 -15.52 -46.74
CA VAL A 804 9.07 -16.03 -47.16
C VAL A 804 8.97 -16.83 -48.46
N ALA A 805 8.57 -16.16 -49.54
CA ALA A 805 8.48 -16.76 -50.88
C ALA A 805 8.73 -15.74 -52.00
N ASN A 806 9.95 -15.19 -52.10
CA ASN A 806 10.50 -14.56 -53.32
C ASN A 806 11.99 -14.17 -53.15
N ALA A 807 12.91 -15.04 -53.59
CA ALA A 807 14.30 -14.73 -53.96
C ALA A 807 14.87 -15.90 -54.80
N THR A 808 15.86 -15.66 -55.65
CA THR A 808 16.32 -16.63 -56.68
C THR A 808 17.86 -16.66 -56.79
N TYR A 809 18.41 -17.63 -57.54
CA TYR A 809 19.85 -17.89 -57.82
C TYR A 809 20.65 -18.55 -56.67
N LEU A 810 21.73 -19.33 -56.90
CA LEU A 810 22.04 -20.45 -57.85
C LEU A 810 23.27 -21.25 -57.24
N PRO A 811 23.94 -22.27 -57.85
CA PRO A 811 24.24 -23.51 -57.11
C PRO A 811 25.72 -23.92 -56.92
N GLY A 812 25.95 -24.92 -56.04
CA GLY A 812 27.21 -25.67 -55.84
C GLY A 812 27.61 -25.83 -54.36
N TYR A 813 28.37 -26.84 -53.91
CA TYR A 813 28.86 -28.09 -54.53
C TYR A 813 29.48 -29.00 -53.41
N LEU A 814 29.32 -30.35 -53.48
CA LEU A 814 29.92 -31.41 -52.60
C LEU A 814 29.50 -31.44 -51.10
N ASP A 815 29.67 -32.54 -50.34
CA ASP A 815 29.35 -33.98 -50.56
C ASP A 815 29.49 -34.79 -49.24
N TYR A 816 29.30 -36.12 -49.29
CA TYR A 816 29.33 -37.13 -48.21
C TYR A 816 28.11 -37.08 -47.25
N ALA A 817 27.17 -38.03 -47.19
CA ALA A 817 27.21 -39.52 -47.14
C ALA A 817 27.61 -40.07 -45.75
N THR A 818 27.02 -41.16 -45.21
CA THR A 818 26.38 -42.34 -45.83
C THR A 818 25.18 -42.93 -45.03
N SER A 819 24.19 -43.53 -45.74
CA SER A 819 23.37 -44.77 -45.44
C SER A 819 22.86 -45.09 -44.00
N SER A 820 21.71 -45.73 -43.73
CA SER A 820 20.62 -46.37 -44.51
C SER A 820 19.52 -46.87 -43.52
N GLY A 821 18.26 -47.17 -43.87
CA GLY A 821 17.53 -47.09 -45.15
C GLY A 821 16.17 -47.84 -45.11
N MET A 822 15.50 -47.92 -46.28
CA MET A 822 14.26 -48.69 -46.61
C MET A 822 12.87 -48.11 -46.21
N LEU A 823 11.84 -48.64 -46.87
CA LEU A 823 10.51 -48.09 -47.25
C LEU A 823 9.56 -49.31 -47.59
N PRO A 824 8.31 -49.21 -48.13
CA PRO A 824 7.33 -48.10 -48.27
C PRO A 824 5.84 -48.47 -47.91
N SER A 825 4.88 -47.52 -48.05
CA SER A 825 3.46 -47.72 -48.49
C SER A 825 2.49 -48.52 -47.56
N LYS A 826 1.14 -48.55 -47.65
CA LYS A 826 0.00 -47.90 -48.40
C LYS A 826 -1.33 -48.32 -47.67
N ASP A 827 -2.56 -47.82 -47.87
CA ASP A 827 -3.17 -46.68 -48.60
C ASP A 827 -4.56 -46.29 -47.98
N LYS A 828 -5.30 -45.42 -48.68
CA LYS A 828 -6.69 -44.91 -48.58
C LYS A 828 -7.89 -45.89 -48.53
N GLU A 829 -9.02 -45.40 -47.97
CA GLU A 829 -10.45 -45.40 -48.44
C GLU A 829 -11.40 -45.01 -47.25
N SER A 830 -12.68 -44.62 -47.35
CA SER A 830 -13.45 -43.79 -48.32
C SER A 830 -14.80 -43.30 -47.68
N THR A 831 -15.51 -42.35 -48.30
CA THR A 831 -16.86 -41.81 -47.94
C THR A 831 -18.00 -42.60 -48.64
N PRO A 832 -19.35 -42.30 -48.55
CA PRO A 832 -20.15 -41.25 -47.86
C PRO A 832 -21.19 -41.87 -46.86
N GLY A 833 -22.27 -41.24 -46.34
CA GLY A 833 -22.85 -39.88 -46.42
C GLY A 833 -24.23 -39.79 -47.12
N SER A 834 -25.26 -39.18 -46.48
CA SER A 834 -26.64 -39.04 -47.02
C SER A 834 -27.42 -37.82 -46.45
N GLN A 835 -28.52 -37.41 -47.11
CA GLN A 835 -29.28 -36.16 -46.89
C GLN A 835 -30.78 -36.38 -46.62
N GLN A 836 -31.44 -35.42 -45.92
CA GLN A 836 -32.85 -34.96 -46.05
C GLN A 836 -33.26 -34.14 -44.78
N SER A 837 -34.36 -33.39 -44.73
CA SER A 837 -34.74 -32.11 -45.36
C SER A 837 -36.19 -31.75 -44.94
N LEU A 838 -36.62 -30.48 -45.06
CA LEU A 838 -38.03 -29.98 -45.05
C LEU A 838 -38.81 -29.71 -43.72
N HIS A 839 -38.65 -28.48 -43.20
CA HIS A 839 -39.66 -27.38 -43.17
C HIS A 839 -41.07 -27.41 -42.47
N LYS A 840 -41.36 -26.26 -41.80
CA LYS A 840 -42.68 -25.66 -41.38
C LYS A 840 -43.35 -26.28 -40.12
N PHE A 841 -44.16 -25.61 -39.29
CA PHE A 841 -45.12 -24.48 -39.48
C PHE A 841 -45.25 -23.48 -38.28
N PHE A 842 -46.20 -22.53 -38.39
CA PHE A 842 -46.42 -21.26 -37.64
C PHE A 842 -46.81 -21.27 -36.14
N LYS A 843 -46.39 -20.21 -35.42
CA LYS A 843 -47.18 -19.15 -34.71
C LYS A 843 -46.18 -18.11 -34.13
N LYS A 844 -46.26 -16.76 -34.20
CA LYS A 844 -47.31 -15.71 -34.34
C LYS A 844 -48.37 -15.63 -33.22
N SER A 845 -48.75 -14.47 -32.65
CA SER A 845 -48.13 -13.11 -32.54
C SER A 845 -49.10 -12.11 -31.87
N THR A 846 -48.63 -11.22 -30.97
CA THR A 846 -49.14 -9.82 -30.69
C THR A 846 -48.25 -9.20 -29.57
N SER A 847 -47.71 -7.97 -29.57
CA SER A 847 -48.03 -6.63 -30.17
C SER A 847 -49.12 -5.84 -29.42
N VAL A 848 -49.09 -4.51 -29.28
CA VAL A 848 -48.34 -3.42 -29.99
C VAL A 848 -47.91 -2.32 -28.98
N SER A 849 -46.91 -1.48 -29.31
CA SER A 849 -46.99 0.02 -29.40
C SER A 849 -45.83 0.67 -28.62
N SER A 850 -45.30 1.89 -28.84
CA SER A 850 -45.33 2.95 -29.89
C SER A 850 -44.24 3.99 -29.56
N LYS A 851 -43.76 4.91 -30.41
CA LYS A 851 -43.98 5.26 -31.85
C LYS A 851 -42.70 5.97 -32.34
N VAL A 852 -42.31 5.81 -33.60
CA VAL A 852 -41.32 6.66 -34.31
C VAL A 852 -41.85 6.91 -35.72
N THR A 853 -41.57 8.09 -36.30
CA THR A 853 -42.03 8.52 -37.64
C THR A 853 -40.84 8.97 -38.48
N VAL A 854 -40.84 8.69 -39.78
CA VAL A 854 -39.73 8.97 -40.73
C VAL A 854 -40.28 9.50 -42.06
N ILE A 855 -39.68 10.60 -42.56
CA ILE A 855 -39.81 11.21 -43.91
C ILE A 855 -38.42 11.88 -44.15
N ASN A 856 -37.59 11.56 -45.15
CA ASN A 856 -37.66 11.81 -46.62
C ASN A 856 -37.53 13.32 -46.98
N HIS A 857 -36.96 13.81 -48.11
CA HIS A 857 -36.40 13.20 -49.34
C HIS A 857 -35.38 14.19 -50.05
N THR A 858 -34.87 13.82 -51.24
CA THR A 858 -34.18 14.57 -52.36
C THR A 858 -34.05 16.12 -52.32
N MET A 859 -32.98 16.80 -52.79
CA MET A 859 -32.22 16.81 -54.08
C MET A 859 -32.91 17.57 -55.24
N GLU A 860 -32.30 18.69 -55.72
CA GLU A 860 -32.42 19.39 -57.05
C GLU A 860 -31.66 20.77 -56.94
N SER A 861 -30.67 21.10 -57.81
CA SER A 861 -30.69 22.04 -58.97
C SER A 861 -31.27 23.45 -58.72
N ASP A 862 -30.70 24.59 -59.17
CA ASP A 862 -30.26 24.83 -60.57
C ASP A 862 -29.31 26.05 -60.81
N GLN A 863 -28.61 26.01 -61.95
CA GLN A 863 -28.13 27.06 -62.89
C GLN A 863 -27.76 28.54 -62.52
N THR A 864 -26.50 28.89 -62.90
CA THR A 864 -26.05 30.01 -63.81
C THR A 864 -25.59 31.43 -63.34
N ILE A 865 -24.30 31.69 -63.64
CA ILE A 865 -23.71 32.85 -64.38
C ILE A 865 -23.73 34.27 -63.75
N LYS A 866 -22.56 34.77 -63.32
CA LYS A 866 -21.76 35.81 -64.02
C LYS A 866 -20.29 35.93 -63.51
N ASN A 867 -19.40 36.29 -64.44
CA ASN A 867 -17.92 36.39 -64.33
C ASN A 867 -17.47 37.45 -63.28
N LYS A 868 -16.25 37.41 -62.72
CA LYS A 868 -14.94 37.58 -63.40
C LYS A 868 -13.74 37.05 -62.61
N ASP A 869 -12.72 36.62 -63.36
CA ASP A 869 -11.26 36.92 -63.31
C ASP A 869 -10.59 37.12 -61.92
N GLU A 870 -9.41 36.58 -61.58
CA GLU A 870 -8.23 36.22 -62.42
C GLU A 870 -7.57 34.85 -62.04
N LEU A 871 -6.49 34.49 -62.76
CA LEU A 871 -5.67 33.28 -62.64
C LEU A 871 -4.54 33.46 -61.56
N CYS A 872 -3.63 32.53 -61.22
CA CYS A 872 -3.17 31.28 -61.87
C CYS A 872 -2.52 30.29 -60.86
N ASP A 873 -2.13 29.14 -61.40
CA ASP A 873 -1.32 28.03 -60.87
C ASP A 873 0.11 28.46 -60.43
N GLY A 874 0.95 27.63 -59.77
CA GLY A 874 0.77 26.27 -59.25
C GLY A 874 2.11 25.51 -59.04
N GLU A 875 1.98 24.26 -58.56
CA GLU A 875 2.98 23.15 -58.55
C GLU A 875 4.29 23.23 -57.71
N PHE A 876 4.86 22.04 -57.47
CA PHE A 876 6.10 21.74 -56.72
C PHE A 876 7.34 21.77 -57.65
N PRO A 877 8.57 21.65 -57.10
CA PRO A 877 9.31 20.39 -57.34
C PRO A 877 10.18 19.89 -56.18
N GLU A 878 10.93 18.80 -56.43
CA GLU A 878 11.59 17.92 -55.45
C GLU A 878 13.14 17.84 -55.57
N ILE A 879 13.81 17.49 -54.45
CA ILE A 879 15.10 16.76 -54.24
C ILE A 879 16.33 17.06 -55.16
N HIS A 880 17.49 17.47 -54.58
CA HIS A 880 18.75 16.65 -54.51
C HIS A 880 20.07 17.34 -54.05
N LEU A 881 20.71 16.74 -53.02
CA LEU A 881 22.15 16.41 -52.84
C LEU A 881 23.26 17.24 -53.55
N ARG A 882 24.24 17.80 -52.78
CA ARG A 882 25.58 17.18 -52.47
C ARG A 882 26.60 18.06 -51.68
N SER A 883 27.52 17.38 -50.99
CA SER A 883 28.92 17.72 -50.62
C SER A 883 29.36 19.08 -50.00
N ASN A 884 29.80 19.05 -48.73
CA ASN A 884 31.20 19.15 -48.22
C ASN A 884 32.32 19.83 -49.08
N PRO A 885 33.45 20.34 -48.50
CA PRO A 885 33.86 20.43 -47.08
C PRO A 885 34.70 21.70 -46.64
N ASN A 886 35.23 21.65 -45.40
CA ASN A 886 36.55 22.16 -44.92
C ASN A 886 36.78 23.59 -44.33
N LEU A 887 37.81 23.63 -43.46
CA LEU A 887 38.54 24.74 -42.80
C LEU A 887 37.77 25.59 -41.75
N GLN A 888 38.42 26.28 -40.81
CA GLN A 888 39.48 25.98 -39.82
C GLN A 888 39.80 27.28 -39.04
N SER A 889 39.73 27.23 -37.71
CA SER A 889 40.52 28.00 -36.70
C SER A 889 41.07 29.43 -36.99
N SER A 890 40.58 30.44 -36.25
CA SER A 890 41.35 31.33 -35.35
C SER A 890 40.40 32.33 -34.65
N THR A 891 40.36 32.58 -33.33
CA THR A 891 41.36 33.09 -32.34
C THR A 891 41.48 34.63 -32.32
N VAL A 892 41.54 35.22 -31.10
CA VAL A 892 42.02 36.58 -30.68
C VAL A 892 41.00 37.57 -30.07
N LYS A 893 41.07 37.65 -28.72
CA LYS A 893 41.05 38.81 -27.77
C LYS A 893 40.32 40.16 -28.02
N TRP A 894 39.52 40.54 -27.00
CA TRP A 894 39.54 41.79 -26.18
C TRP A 894 40.01 43.14 -26.78
N GLU A 895 39.22 44.21 -26.62
CA GLU A 895 39.60 45.41 -25.81
C GLU A 895 38.40 46.33 -25.41
N GLN A 896 38.64 47.54 -24.87
CA GLN A 896 37.74 48.35 -24.03
C GLN A 896 37.25 49.68 -24.65
N ASN A 897 36.20 50.30 -24.05
CA ASN A 897 35.91 51.76 -23.84
C ASN A 897 34.42 52.15 -24.07
N GLN A 898 33.86 53.27 -23.54
CA GLN A 898 33.96 53.96 -22.23
C GLN A 898 32.85 55.05 -22.13
N ASN A 899 32.52 55.53 -20.91
CA ASN A 899 31.83 56.80 -20.58
C ASN A 899 30.33 56.94 -20.99
N ASN A 900 29.44 57.66 -20.29
CA ASN A 900 29.44 58.41 -19.01
C ASN A 900 28.00 58.29 -18.39
N ILE A 901 27.42 59.03 -17.42
CA ILE A 901 27.62 60.34 -16.74
C ILE A 901 27.17 60.20 -15.25
N LEU A 902 27.68 61.05 -14.34
CA LEU A 902 27.13 61.31 -12.99
C LEU A 902 27.06 62.83 -12.72
N PRO A 903 26.14 63.32 -11.86
CA PRO A 903 26.54 63.93 -10.57
C PRO A 903 25.48 63.81 -9.44
N SER A 904 25.71 64.10 -8.14
CA SER A 904 26.93 64.17 -7.31
C SER A 904 26.59 64.42 -5.81
N SER A 905 27.63 64.38 -4.94
CA SER A 905 27.76 65.01 -3.59
C SER A 905 27.54 64.16 -2.31
N SER A 906 28.30 64.33 -1.21
CA SER A 906 29.77 64.49 -1.00
C SER A 906 30.12 64.58 0.52
N ILE A 907 31.43 64.66 0.88
CA ILE A 907 32.05 65.05 2.19
C ILE A 907 32.20 63.90 3.24
N LYS A 908 33.35 63.66 3.93
CA LYS A 908 34.79 64.05 3.79
C LYS A 908 35.71 63.08 4.62
N TYR A 909 37.02 63.11 4.28
CA TYR A 909 38.29 62.83 5.01
C TYR A 909 38.31 62.78 6.59
N ASP A 910 39.33 62.27 7.31
CA ASP A 910 40.77 62.01 7.00
C ASP A 910 41.49 60.92 7.87
N MET A 911 42.82 60.80 7.78
CA MET A 911 43.75 59.78 8.35
C MET A 911 44.31 60.01 9.79
N LEU A 912 45.20 59.08 10.22
CA LEU A 912 46.15 59.09 11.37
C LEU A 912 45.56 58.63 12.74
N GLU A 913 46.32 58.11 13.72
CA GLU A 913 47.78 58.01 13.90
C GLU A 913 48.27 56.64 14.48
N SER A 914 49.32 56.58 15.32
CA SER A 914 50.16 55.37 15.51
C SER A 914 50.64 55.05 16.94
N LYS A 915 51.20 53.82 17.11
CA LYS A 915 52.23 53.34 18.09
C LYS A 915 51.82 52.72 19.44
N LYS A 916 52.48 51.57 19.68
CA LYS A 916 53.02 50.99 20.95
C LYS A 916 52.03 50.37 21.98
N SER A 917 52.39 49.30 22.72
CA SER A 917 53.50 48.33 22.56
C SER A 917 53.48 47.16 23.57
N LYS A 918 54.00 45.98 23.14
CA LYS A 918 54.63 44.90 23.96
C LYS A 918 53.67 44.13 24.92
N ILE A 919 53.97 42.90 25.37
CA ILE A 919 55.19 42.05 25.35
C ILE A 919 54.75 40.56 25.14
N ILE A 920 55.39 39.75 24.27
CA ILE A 920 56.30 38.61 24.58
C ILE A 920 55.64 37.46 25.40
N HIS A 921 55.76 36.14 25.11
CA HIS A 921 56.38 35.24 24.09
C HIS A 921 55.43 33.99 23.96
N ASN A 922 55.54 32.91 23.16
CA ASN A 922 56.48 32.30 22.18
C ASN A 922 55.62 31.41 21.20
N SER A 923 56.01 30.76 20.08
CA SER A 923 57.23 30.06 19.58
C SER A 923 57.43 28.62 20.14
N LEU A 924 57.59 27.51 19.38
CA LEU A 924 57.51 27.21 17.93
C LEU A 924 57.44 25.66 17.71
N ALA A 925 57.09 25.17 16.50
CA ALA A 925 57.60 23.93 15.82
C ALA A 925 57.60 22.53 16.50
N SER A 926 57.65 21.36 15.83
CA SER A 926 57.33 20.94 14.44
C SER A 926 57.30 19.39 14.31
N SER A 927 56.95 18.89 13.11
CA SER A 927 57.51 17.69 12.43
C SER A 927 57.33 16.25 12.99
N ASN A 928 56.50 15.49 12.25
CA ASN A 928 56.82 14.18 11.61
C ASN A 928 56.89 12.83 12.40
N SER A 929 56.88 11.77 11.58
CA SER A 929 57.15 10.32 11.84
C SER A 929 56.08 9.44 12.50
N SER A 930 55.34 8.80 11.61
CA SER A 930 54.80 7.43 11.66
C SER A 930 55.56 6.34 12.46
N SER A 931 54.80 5.44 13.10
CA SER A 931 55.08 3.98 13.11
C SER A 931 53.86 3.15 13.55
N THR A 932 53.61 2.04 12.86
CA THR A 932 52.64 0.98 13.24
C THR A 932 53.27 -0.06 14.19
N PHE A 933 52.48 -0.79 15.00
CA PHE A 933 52.39 -2.28 14.98
C PHE A 933 51.35 -2.86 15.97
N HIS A 934 51.04 -4.15 15.83
CA HIS A 934 50.20 -4.99 16.70
C HIS A 934 50.89 -5.32 18.07
N CYS A 935 50.36 -6.04 19.07
CA CYS A 935 49.47 -7.22 19.04
C CYS A 935 48.92 -7.64 20.44
N ASN A 936 47.87 -8.47 20.44
CA ASN A 936 47.42 -9.52 21.39
C ASN A 936 47.65 -9.45 22.92
N GLY A 937 46.61 -9.87 23.68
CA GLY A 937 46.67 -10.34 25.07
C GLY A 937 45.33 -10.98 25.51
N GLN A 938 45.38 -12.05 26.31
CA GLN A 938 44.19 -12.79 26.83
C GLN A 938 44.21 -12.84 28.38
N GLU A 939 43.25 -13.59 28.96
CA GLU A 939 43.19 -14.06 30.37
C GLU A 939 42.70 -13.03 31.43
N THR A 940 42.14 -13.40 32.59
CA THR A 940 41.93 -14.75 33.22
C THR A 940 40.54 -14.84 33.93
N THR A 941 40.32 -15.82 34.84
CA THR A 941 39.02 -16.30 35.34
C THR A 941 38.82 -16.27 36.86
N MET A 942 37.55 -16.24 37.30
CA MET A 942 36.99 -16.84 38.54
C MET A 942 37.45 -16.37 39.94
N GLU A 943 36.47 -16.07 40.82
CA GLU A 943 36.56 -16.31 42.27
C GLU A 943 35.15 -16.48 42.91
N LEU A 944 35.06 -16.95 44.17
CA LEU A 944 33.83 -17.54 44.77
C LEU A 944 33.60 -17.20 46.27
N LEU A 945 32.31 -17.16 46.67
CA LEU A 945 31.75 -17.34 48.04
C LEU A 945 32.15 -16.29 49.13
N ASN A 946 31.21 -15.58 49.78
CA ASN A 946 30.43 -16.10 50.94
C ASN A 946 29.33 -15.12 51.46
N GLN A 947 28.48 -15.61 52.38
CA GLN A 947 27.51 -14.90 53.25
C GLN A 947 27.99 -14.95 54.74
N PRO A 948 27.41 -14.30 55.80
CA PRO A 948 25.98 -13.93 56.00
C PRO A 948 25.59 -12.68 56.88
N LEU A 949 24.27 -12.42 56.97
CA LEU A 949 23.43 -11.86 58.08
C LEU A 949 23.99 -10.78 59.05
N THR A 950 23.29 -9.65 59.31
CA THR A 950 22.25 -9.52 60.38
C THR A 950 21.57 -8.12 60.47
N THR A 951 20.32 -8.06 60.96
CA THR A 951 19.59 -6.91 61.62
C THR A 951 19.42 -5.52 60.93
N GLY A 952 18.31 -4.77 61.07
CA GLY A 952 16.95 -5.13 61.56
C GLY A 952 16.06 -3.98 62.09
N LYS A 953 14.83 -3.82 61.54
CA LYS A 953 13.65 -3.04 62.08
C LYS A 953 13.82 -1.48 62.11
N LYS A 954 12.78 -0.63 62.12
CA LYS A 954 11.35 -0.79 62.51
C LYS A 954 10.41 0.28 61.86
N THR A 955 9.26 -0.15 61.33
CA THR A 955 7.93 0.53 61.24
C THR A 955 7.76 2.05 61.06
N LEU A 956 6.98 2.42 60.03
CA LEU A 956 5.67 3.08 60.16
C LEU A 956 4.83 2.79 58.89
N GLY A 957 3.49 2.92 58.92
CA GLY A 957 2.67 2.52 57.77
C GLY A 957 1.23 3.02 57.79
N VAL A 958 0.57 2.97 56.63
CA VAL A 958 -0.83 3.39 56.40
C VAL A 958 -1.54 2.35 55.54
N LYS A 959 -2.71 1.87 56.00
CA LYS A 959 -3.62 1.05 55.20
C LYS A 959 -4.54 1.94 54.35
N ARG A 960 -4.87 1.50 53.13
CA ARG A 960 -6.18 1.77 52.48
C ARG A 960 -6.56 0.58 51.58
N SER A 961 -7.86 0.41 51.36
CA SER A 961 -8.47 -0.86 50.94
C SER A 961 -9.00 -0.86 49.50
N MET A 962 -9.36 -2.05 49.03
CA MET A 962 -10.08 -2.30 47.78
C MET A 962 -11.52 -1.75 47.78
N ASN A 963 -12.18 -1.91 46.62
CA ASN A 963 -13.56 -1.57 46.27
C ASN A 963 -13.78 -0.06 45.99
N GLY A 964 -14.31 0.38 44.83
CA GLY A 964 -14.69 -0.33 43.61
C GLY A 964 -16.12 0.02 43.17
N TRP A 965 -16.28 0.62 41.99
CA TRP A 965 -17.60 0.95 41.43
C TRP A 965 -17.68 0.78 39.92
N SER A 966 -18.65 -0.05 39.50
CA SER A 966 -19.21 -0.05 38.15
C SER A 966 -20.73 -0.07 38.26
N SER A 967 -21.38 1.06 37.96
CA SER A 967 -22.84 1.17 37.79
C SER A 967 -23.17 2.52 37.19
N ARG A 968 -23.64 2.54 35.93
CA ARG A 968 -24.45 3.64 35.42
C ARG A 968 -25.90 3.32 35.76
N LYS A 969 -26.63 4.31 36.30
CA LYS A 969 -28.09 4.39 36.18
C LYS A 969 -28.44 5.67 35.42
N GLU A 970 -29.58 5.66 34.75
CA GLU A 970 -30.03 6.80 33.95
C GLU A 970 -30.36 8.01 34.83
N PHE A 971 -30.28 9.21 34.24
CA PHE A 971 -30.91 10.40 34.79
C PHE A 971 -31.70 11.10 33.69
N THR A 972 -32.98 11.33 33.96
CA THR A 972 -33.95 11.93 33.05
C THR A 972 -33.94 13.46 33.14
N LEU A 973 -34.45 14.11 32.09
CA LEU A 973 -34.58 15.57 32.01
C LEU A 973 -35.63 16.10 33.01
N PRO A 974 -35.36 17.20 33.74
CA PRO A 974 -36.35 17.85 34.58
C PRO A 974 -37.27 18.76 33.75
N THR A 975 -38.56 18.44 33.68
CA THR A 975 -39.57 19.30 33.07
C THR A 975 -39.99 20.42 34.03
N SER A 976 -39.86 21.69 33.63
CA SER A 976 -40.52 22.80 34.31
C SER A 976 -41.98 22.93 33.86
N LYS A 977 -42.92 23.11 34.80
CA LYS A 977 -44.33 23.41 34.49
C LYS A 977 -44.65 24.88 34.76
N ARG A 978 -45.43 25.49 33.87
CA ARG A 978 -46.00 26.84 34.01
C ARG A 978 -46.88 26.98 35.26
N LYS A 979 -46.98 28.20 35.78
CA LYS A 979 -48.17 28.67 36.50
C LYS A 979 -48.38 30.21 36.45
N MET A 980 -48.52 30.75 35.25
CA MET A 980 -49.74 31.42 34.78
C MET A 980 -49.68 31.55 33.25
#